data_AF-A0A3D4JCG2-F1
#
_entry.id   AF-A0A3D4JCG2-F1
#
_cell.length_a   1.000
_cell.length_b   1.000
_cell.length_c   1.000
_cell.angle_alpha   90.00
_cell.angle_beta   90.00
_cell.angle_gamma   90.00
#
_symmetry.space_group_name_H-M   'P 1'
#
loop_
_entity.id
_entity.type
_entity.pdbx_description
1 polymer ?
#
loop_
_entity_poly.entity_id
_entity_poly.type
_entity_poly.pdbx_seq_one_letter_code
_entity_poly.pdbx_strand_id
1 'polypeptide(L)'
;MLSASMKKFFLRTILLLFILAFLFSSQNLPAHAQSDKIIFAVIGDYGLAGQPAADVAALVKSWNPNFIVTSGDNNQDDKADHMDDNIGQYYHEFIYNYKGKYGEGSPTRRFFPAIGNHDWFILKPYLKFFSLRDDERYYDFVQGPVHFFMVNSDRQEPDGYTSRSEQAIWLRKRLAASTAPFQVVLFHHPAYSSGKHGSYAYMQWPFKEWGADIVLTGHDHLYERLSVNGLPYIINGLGGAEIYKFETKLPESLVRYNLDYGALRVEATNTYMKFQFITRAGVLIDEYIVGKSVPSVISITKLNPSPTNASNLNFQVTFSESVTGVDASDFILSTDIPNAVIDNVSGSGNSYTVSISSVNSDGTLRLDLVDDDSIISDSLQPLGGVGLGNGNFSNGETYTIDRTSPKAISIARVNSNPTSSASVDFQVTFSEPVTGVDLSDFVLLTNNNAQISNVIGSGNFYTVTVNTNIGNDEIRLDFVNNGSVFDLANNPANENFTNGETYSIDRTAPYVTSITRANVNGLGVDFTVRFSEPVFNVEGSDFFLSTINNAIITNVVGANDLYTVSVLLNPGTDVIRLDLINNNSITDSFGNLLNTNFTNGEVYSTSFGVPVVASIVRASNNPTNASSVDFIVTFTELVNGVDINDFVVSNNGFVTNINDANPFYIVTVNTGTNEGILKLDLIDNDSITNSQNIPLGGEGIGNANFTNAESFTIDRTPPQVTSIVRASNNPTIDSSVNYIATFSEPVINVDTSDFFITTSNLNSFAINVQNQNPFYIVTVSTGAGSGNLRLDLINNNSISDLAGNMLNQHFTNGESFTIAKPPVNFDAPNLFTNRIPALSNNPRPNISWSNVKNAQAYEIFIARDSNFTQLVLIQTINKTDFTLPTPLSDGMYYVRVRAYNKDLYPGKFSKSYSFVIDTTPQPAPQLVSPADSSTAPQRPTLQWTSTIGDVEYQIQVANHSDFSNPEFNATNKKASIRTSTLSKNTTFYWRVRVKDKAGNWSEWSSVFSFFVR
;
A
#
# COMPACT_ATOMS: atom_id res chain seq x y z
N MET A 1 -25.56 79.74 -42.49
CA MET A 1 -26.73 78.85 -42.71
C MET A 1 -26.36 77.83 -43.78
N LEU A 2 -26.93 76.63 -43.66
CA LEU A 2 -26.66 75.40 -44.43
C LEU A 2 -25.35 74.68 -44.06
N SER A 3 -25.36 73.47 -43.51
CA SER A 3 -26.45 72.73 -42.87
C SER A 3 -25.81 71.73 -41.90
N ALA A 4 -26.43 71.55 -40.74
CA ALA A 4 -26.11 70.49 -39.79
C ALA A 4 -26.37 69.06 -40.36
N SER A 5 -26.68 68.92 -41.65
CA SER A 5 -26.86 67.62 -42.31
C SER A 5 -25.56 67.04 -42.88
N MET A 6 -24.51 67.83 -43.17
CA MET A 6 -23.23 67.27 -43.65
C MET A 6 -22.40 66.59 -42.54
N LYS A 7 -22.44 67.08 -41.30
CA LYS A 7 -21.77 66.40 -40.18
C LYS A 7 -22.50 65.13 -39.71
N LYS A 8 -23.84 65.07 -39.83
CA LYS A 8 -24.60 63.83 -39.57
C LYS A 8 -24.48 62.80 -40.70
N PHE A 9 -24.23 63.22 -41.94
CA PHE A 9 -23.98 62.30 -43.04
C PHE A 9 -22.57 61.70 -42.94
N PHE A 10 -21.52 62.50 -42.73
CA PHE A 10 -20.15 61.96 -42.60
C PHE A 10 -19.96 61.05 -41.38
N LEU A 11 -20.61 61.36 -40.25
CA LEU A 11 -20.55 60.51 -39.06
C LEU A 11 -21.42 59.26 -39.20
N ARG A 12 -22.54 59.30 -39.95
CA ARG A 12 -23.33 58.10 -40.26
C ARG A 12 -22.67 57.22 -41.31
N THR A 13 -21.95 57.76 -42.29
CA THR A 13 -21.25 56.95 -43.30
C THR A 13 -19.99 56.30 -42.72
N ILE A 14 -19.27 56.97 -41.82
CA ILE A 14 -18.15 56.35 -41.08
C ILE A 14 -18.65 55.34 -40.05
N LEU A 15 -19.78 55.59 -39.37
CA LEU A 15 -20.37 54.61 -38.45
C LEU A 15 -21.04 53.43 -39.18
N LEU A 16 -21.62 53.61 -40.38
CA LEU A 16 -22.12 52.51 -41.22
C LEU A 16 -20.98 51.72 -41.85
N LEU A 17 -19.85 52.34 -42.22
CA LEU A 17 -18.66 51.62 -42.69
C LEU A 17 -17.96 50.88 -41.54
N PHE A 18 -17.96 51.42 -40.31
CA PHE A 18 -17.49 50.69 -39.13
C PHE A 18 -18.45 49.57 -38.71
N ILE A 19 -19.76 49.73 -38.87
CA ILE A 19 -20.76 48.69 -38.55
C ILE A 19 -20.83 47.62 -39.67
N LEU A 20 -20.66 47.97 -40.96
CA LEU A 20 -20.50 46.97 -42.03
C LEU A 20 -19.14 46.27 -41.98
N ALA A 21 -18.06 46.94 -41.57
CA ALA A 21 -16.77 46.29 -41.36
C ALA A 21 -16.79 45.36 -40.14
N PHE A 22 -17.59 45.65 -39.11
CA PHE A 22 -17.81 44.74 -37.98
C PHE A 22 -18.82 43.60 -38.28
N LEU A 23 -19.71 43.78 -39.26
CA LEU A 23 -20.65 42.73 -39.70
C LEU A 23 -20.06 41.81 -40.79
N PHE A 24 -18.96 42.19 -41.43
CA PHE A 24 -18.19 41.34 -42.37
C PHE A 24 -16.76 41.01 -41.93
N SER A 25 -16.34 41.45 -40.74
CA SER A 25 -15.27 40.77 -40.02
C SER A 25 -15.91 39.71 -39.14
N SER A 26 -16.34 38.60 -39.76
CA SER A 26 -16.28 37.33 -39.03
C SER A 26 -14.84 37.26 -38.54
N GLN A 27 -14.66 37.36 -37.23
CA GLN A 27 -13.42 36.99 -36.62
C GLN A 27 -13.10 35.61 -37.18
N ASN A 28 -12.12 35.53 -38.07
CA ASN A 28 -11.15 34.46 -37.95
C ASN A 28 -10.62 34.64 -36.53
N LEU A 29 -11.35 34.08 -35.57
CA LEU A 29 -10.78 33.60 -34.34
C LEU A 29 -9.51 32.91 -34.80
N PRO A 30 -8.33 33.23 -34.24
CA PRO A 30 -7.15 32.43 -34.54
C PRO A 30 -7.61 31.00 -34.34
N ALA A 31 -7.52 30.18 -35.40
CA ALA A 31 -7.84 28.77 -35.34
C ALA A 31 -7.20 28.31 -34.04
N HIS A 32 -8.04 28.02 -33.04
CA HIS A 32 -7.54 27.52 -31.77
C HIS A 32 -6.67 26.36 -32.21
N ALA A 33 -5.38 26.35 -31.83
CA ALA A 33 -4.46 25.28 -32.17
C ALA A 33 -5.09 24.00 -31.65
N GLN A 34 -5.88 23.37 -32.51
CA GLN A 34 -6.73 22.26 -32.19
C GLN A 34 -5.75 21.11 -32.26
N SER A 35 -5.42 20.59 -31.07
CA SER A 35 -4.50 19.47 -30.87
C SER A 35 -4.43 18.57 -32.11
N ASP A 36 -3.23 18.39 -32.68
CA ASP A 36 -2.98 17.53 -33.85
C ASP A 36 -3.37 16.06 -33.62
N LYS A 37 -3.78 15.73 -32.38
CA LYS A 37 -4.27 14.45 -31.93
C LYS A 37 -5.56 14.61 -31.13
N ILE A 38 -6.59 13.85 -31.48
CA ILE A 38 -7.82 13.69 -30.69
C ILE A 38 -8.02 12.23 -30.31
N ILE A 39 -8.63 12.00 -29.14
CA ILE A 39 -9.11 10.69 -28.69
C ILE A 39 -10.62 10.79 -28.50
N PHE A 40 -11.39 9.93 -29.15
CA PHE A 40 -12.84 9.88 -28.98
C PHE A 40 -13.32 8.43 -28.84
N ALA A 41 -14.51 8.26 -28.27
CA ALA A 41 -15.14 6.95 -28.16
C ALA A 41 -16.32 6.83 -29.14
N VAL A 42 -16.53 5.62 -29.67
CA VAL A 42 -17.73 5.25 -30.43
C VAL A 42 -18.48 4.18 -29.65
N ILE A 43 -19.74 4.46 -29.30
CA ILE A 43 -20.63 3.53 -28.61
C ILE A 43 -21.93 3.36 -29.41
N GLY A 44 -22.50 2.18 -29.43
CA GLY A 44 -23.80 1.92 -30.06
C GLY A 44 -24.61 1.00 -29.17
N ASP A 45 -25.94 1.13 -29.24
CA ASP A 45 -26.83 0.11 -28.65
C ASP A 45 -26.60 -0.09 -27.14
N TYR A 46 -26.32 1.02 -26.43
CA TYR A 46 -26.06 1.03 -24.99
C TYR A 46 -27.29 1.40 -24.17
N GLY A 47 -28.36 1.88 -24.83
CA GLY A 47 -29.48 2.63 -24.26
C GLY A 47 -30.44 1.89 -23.34
N LEU A 48 -29.98 0.84 -22.66
CA LEU A 48 -30.73 0.09 -21.65
C LEU A 48 -29.92 0.07 -20.35
N ALA A 49 -30.41 0.76 -19.31
CA ALA A 49 -29.74 0.84 -18.03
C ALA A 49 -29.49 -0.56 -17.44
N GLY A 50 -28.25 -0.82 -17.04
CA GLY A 50 -27.83 -2.13 -16.55
C GLY A 50 -26.32 -2.22 -16.37
N GLN A 51 -25.86 -3.33 -15.80
CA GLN A 51 -24.43 -3.56 -15.55
C GLN A 51 -23.58 -3.47 -16.84
N PRO A 52 -23.98 -4.06 -17.98
CA PRO A 52 -23.20 -3.95 -19.22
C PRO A 52 -22.95 -2.50 -19.66
N ALA A 53 -24.01 -1.67 -19.72
CA ALA A 53 -23.90 -0.26 -20.08
C ALA A 53 -23.06 0.53 -19.06
N ALA A 54 -23.18 0.21 -17.77
CA ALA A 54 -22.36 0.82 -16.72
C ALA A 54 -20.87 0.48 -16.88
N ASP A 55 -20.53 -0.78 -17.17
CA ASP A 55 -19.15 -1.23 -17.35
C ASP A 55 -18.53 -0.59 -18.61
N VAL A 56 -19.28 -0.53 -19.72
CA VAL A 56 -18.84 0.15 -20.95
C VAL A 56 -18.65 1.64 -20.71
N ALA A 57 -19.54 2.29 -19.96
CA ALA A 57 -19.39 3.69 -19.58
C ALA A 57 -18.13 3.92 -18.73
N ALA A 58 -17.87 3.06 -17.74
CA ALA A 58 -16.66 3.13 -16.93
C ALA A 58 -15.38 2.93 -17.77
N LEU A 59 -15.40 1.97 -18.69
CA LEU A 59 -14.32 1.75 -19.66
C LEU A 59 -14.07 3.01 -20.50
N VAL A 60 -15.12 3.58 -21.11
CA VAL A 60 -15.01 4.78 -21.95
C VAL A 60 -14.44 5.96 -21.15
N LYS A 61 -14.92 6.17 -19.92
CA LYS A 61 -14.42 7.24 -19.04
C LYS A 61 -12.94 7.05 -18.68
N SER A 62 -12.48 5.81 -18.51
CA SER A 62 -11.08 5.50 -18.19
C SER A 62 -10.10 6.00 -19.27
N TRP A 63 -10.57 6.20 -20.50
CA TRP A 63 -9.75 6.71 -21.61
C TRP A 63 -9.65 8.24 -21.64
N ASN A 64 -10.40 8.94 -20.79
CA ASN A 64 -10.53 10.39 -20.80
C ASN A 64 -10.74 10.99 -22.22
N PRO A 65 -11.76 10.54 -22.96
CA PRO A 65 -11.94 10.95 -24.36
C PRO A 65 -12.31 12.44 -24.47
N ASN A 66 -11.87 13.08 -25.55
CA ASN A 66 -12.26 14.44 -25.89
C ASN A 66 -13.78 14.54 -26.08
N PHE A 67 -14.39 13.57 -26.76
CA PHE A 67 -15.84 13.48 -26.96
C PHE A 67 -16.28 12.03 -27.26
N ILE A 68 -17.60 11.82 -27.28
CA ILE A 68 -18.25 10.55 -27.61
C ILE A 68 -19.14 10.76 -28.84
N VAL A 69 -19.06 9.84 -29.80
CA VAL A 69 -20.04 9.70 -30.88
C VAL A 69 -20.84 8.41 -30.69
N THR A 70 -22.11 8.40 -31.10
CA THR A 70 -22.93 7.20 -30.97
C THR A 70 -23.52 6.73 -32.28
N SER A 71 -23.55 5.42 -32.51
CA SER A 71 -24.15 4.78 -33.69
C SER A 71 -25.62 4.40 -33.51
N GLY A 72 -26.36 5.17 -32.73
CA GLY A 72 -27.81 5.00 -32.54
C GLY A 72 -28.20 4.05 -31.42
N ASP A 73 -29.52 4.03 -31.17
CA ASP A 73 -30.18 3.30 -30.09
C ASP A 73 -29.61 3.73 -28.72
N ASN A 74 -29.64 5.05 -28.53
CA ASN A 74 -29.19 5.71 -27.32
C ASN A 74 -30.19 5.50 -26.17
N ASN A 75 -31.46 5.26 -26.47
CA ASN A 75 -32.50 4.88 -25.52
C ASN A 75 -33.36 3.73 -26.09
N GLN A 76 -33.11 2.50 -25.67
CA GLN A 76 -33.66 1.28 -26.28
C GLN A 76 -35.05 0.83 -25.78
N ASP A 77 -35.61 1.46 -24.75
CA ASP A 77 -36.91 1.09 -24.20
C ASP A 77 -38.09 1.93 -24.71
N ASP A 78 -37.84 2.80 -25.71
CA ASP A 78 -38.82 3.70 -26.34
C ASP A 78 -39.55 4.63 -25.36
N LYS A 79 -38.99 4.85 -24.17
CA LYS A 79 -39.61 5.62 -23.09
C LYS A 79 -38.84 6.90 -22.79
N ALA A 80 -39.48 8.03 -23.07
CA ALA A 80 -38.90 9.36 -22.87
C ALA A 80 -38.52 9.65 -21.41
N ASP A 81 -39.26 9.10 -20.44
CA ASP A 81 -39.02 9.27 -19.00
C ASP A 81 -37.85 8.43 -18.47
N HIS A 82 -37.40 7.42 -19.22
CA HIS A 82 -36.26 6.59 -18.87
C HIS A 82 -34.93 7.07 -19.46
N MET A 83 -34.96 8.03 -20.39
CA MET A 83 -33.76 8.57 -21.05
C MET A 83 -32.68 9.03 -20.08
N ASP A 84 -33.08 9.64 -18.96
CA ASP A 84 -32.12 10.12 -17.98
C ASP A 84 -31.39 8.97 -17.27
N ASP A 85 -32.09 7.85 -17.03
CA ASP A 85 -31.52 6.65 -16.42
C ASP A 85 -30.69 5.84 -17.44
N ASN A 86 -31.15 5.77 -18.69
CA ASN A 86 -30.47 5.02 -19.75
C ASN A 86 -29.23 5.75 -20.30
N ILE A 87 -29.20 7.09 -20.25
CA ILE A 87 -28.15 7.91 -20.86
C ILE A 87 -27.47 8.80 -19.82
N GLY A 88 -28.25 9.63 -19.13
CA GLY A 88 -27.76 10.67 -18.22
C GLY A 88 -26.91 10.09 -17.10
N GLN A 89 -27.36 8.99 -16.49
CA GLN A 89 -26.66 8.24 -15.45
C GLN A 89 -25.21 7.93 -15.82
N TYR A 90 -24.94 7.65 -17.09
CA TYR A 90 -23.63 7.21 -17.55
C TYR A 90 -22.82 8.34 -18.18
N TYR A 91 -23.44 9.27 -18.89
CA TYR A 91 -22.71 10.19 -19.77
C TYR A 91 -23.07 11.67 -19.59
N HIS A 92 -23.77 12.06 -18.52
CA HIS A 92 -24.17 13.47 -18.31
C HIS A 92 -23.02 14.49 -18.47
N GLU A 93 -21.82 14.16 -18.00
CA GLU A 93 -20.61 14.99 -18.08
C GLU A 93 -20.14 15.33 -19.51
N PHE A 94 -20.61 14.60 -20.52
CA PHE A 94 -20.36 14.85 -21.95
C PHE A 94 -21.51 15.57 -22.65
N ILE A 95 -22.70 15.59 -22.05
CA ILE A 95 -23.92 16.09 -22.68
C ILE A 95 -24.04 17.60 -22.46
N TYR A 96 -24.14 18.34 -23.56
CA TYR A 96 -24.30 19.79 -23.49
C TYR A 96 -25.69 20.18 -23.00
N ASN A 97 -25.71 21.13 -22.04
CA ASN A 97 -26.95 21.66 -21.48
C ASN A 97 -27.88 20.56 -20.88
N TYR A 98 -27.27 19.51 -20.33
CA TYR A 98 -27.97 18.44 -19.61
C TYR A 98 -28.80 19.00 -18.45
N LYS A 99 -30.02 18.46 -18.26
CA LYS A 99 -31.02 18.88 -17.24
C LYS A 99 -31.53 17.73 -16.37
N GLY A 100 -30.85 16.58 -16.42
CA GLY A 100 -31.25 15.41 -15.65
C GLY A 100 -30.72 15.41 -14.22
N LYS A 101 -30.92 14.30 -13.51
CA LYS A 101 -30.69 14.18 -12.05
C LYS A 101 -29.27 13.76 -11.65
N TYR A 102 -28.41 13.38 -12.60
CA TYR A 102 -27.15 12.70 -12.29
C TYR A 102 -25.92 13.60 -12.15
N GLY A 103 -26.07 14.91 -12.33
CA GLY A 103 -25.00 15.89 -12.09
C GLY A 103 -24.99 16.99 -13.13
N GLU A 104 -23.94 17.81 -13.12
CA GLU A 104 -23.77 18.88 -14.10
C GLU A 104 -23.44 18.31 -15.48
N GLY A 105 -23.95 19.00 -16.51
CA GLY A 105 -23.64 18.69 -17.90
C GLY A 105 -22.29 19.25 -18.35
N SER A 106 -21.95 18.99 -19.61
CA SER A 106 -20.80 19.60 -20.25
C SER A 106 -21.08 21.06 -20.67
N PRO A 107 -20.13 22.00 -20.50
CA PRO A 107 -20.27 23.38 -20.97
C PRO A 107 -20.20 23.50 -22.50
N THR A 108 -19.76 22.46 -23.20
CA THR A 108 -19.66 22.37 -24.67
C THR A 108 -20.20 21.04 -25.15
N ARG A 109 -20.65 20.93 -26.42
CA ARG A 109 -21.12 19.65 -26.99
C ARG A 109 -19.95 18.66 -27.11
N ARG A 110 -19.92 17.65 -26.23
CA ARG A 110 -18.94 16.54 -26.21
C ARG A 110 -19.59 15.16 -26.38
N PHE A 111 -20.90 15.13 -26.65
CA PHE A 111 -21.68 13.93 -26.95
C PHE A 111 -22.46 14.18 -28.24
N PHE A 112 -22.20 13.36 -29.26
CA PHE A 112 -22.72 13.54 -30.62
C PHE A 112 -23.48 12.29 -31.04
N PRO A 113 -24.80 12.23 -30.83
CA PRO A 113 -25.53 11.01 -31.05
C PRO A 113 -26.08 10.90 -32.49
N ALA A 114 -26.04 9.71 -33.07
CA ALA A 114 -26.86 9.35 -34.23
C ALA A 114 -28.20 8.79 -33.77
N ILE A 115 -29.22 8.87 -34.62
CA ILE A 115 -30.56 8.34 -34.35
C ILE A 115 -30.62 6.87 -34.75
N GLY A 116 -31.03 6.01 -33.81
CA GLY A 116 -31.46 4.64 -34.08
C GLY A 116 -32.98 4.47 -34.14
N ASN A 117 -33.44 3.25 -34.41
CA ASN A 117 -34.88 2.97 -34.52
C ASN A 117 -35.61 3.16 -33.18
N HIS A 118 -34.95 2.89 -32.05
CA HIS A 118 -35.55 3.09 -30.74
C HIS A 118 -35.65 4.58 -30.36
N ASP A 119 -34.66 5.38 -30.79
CA ASP A 119 -34.65 6.82 -30.58
C ASP A 119 -35.79 7.52 -31.36
N TRP A 120 -36.16 6.96 -32.53
CA TRP A 120 -37.17 7.53 -33.40
C TRP A 120 -38.57 7.56 -32.77
N PHE A 121 -38.94 6.53 -32.00
CA PHE A 121 -40.23 6.48 -31.30
C PHE A 121 -40.45 7.65 -30.34
N ILE A 122 -39.36 8.24 -29.84
CA ILE A 122 -39.34 9.36 -28.91
C ILE A 122 -38.57 10.57 -29.46
N LEU A 123 -38.61 10.78 -30.78
CA LEU A 123 -37.79 11.78 -31.48
C LEU A 123 -37.81 13.18 -30.85
N LYS A 124 -38.98 13.71 -30.47
CA LYS A 124 -39.08 15.06 -29.87
C LYS A 124 -38.39 15.13 -28.49
N PRO A 125 -38.69 14.24 -27.53
CA PRO A 125 -37.89 14.10 -26.31
C PRO A 125 -36.40 13.91 -26.56
N TYR A 126 -36.03 13.06 -27.53
CA TYR A 126 -34.65 12.78 -27.91
C TYR A 126 -33.89 14.03 -28.33
N LEU A 127 -34.41 14.77 -29.32
CA LEU A 127 -33.79 16.00 -29.82
C LEU A 127 -33.64 17.03 -28.69
N LYS A 128 -34.65 17.15 -27.83
CA LYS A 128 -34.61 18.04 -26.67
C LYS A 128 -33.53 17.63 -25.66
N PHE A 129 -33.39 16.34 -25.36
CA PHE A 129 -32.43 15.83 -24.37
C PHE A 129 -30.98 16.16 -24.77
N PHE A 130 -30.65 16.06 -26.05
CA PHE A 130 -29.31 16.36 -26.59
C PHE A 130 -29.13 17.79 -27.07
N SER A 131 -30.11 18.68 -26.83
CA SER A 131 -30.11 20.06 -27.32
C SER A 131 -29.87 20.16 -28.84
N LEU A 132 -30.55 19.29 -29.60
CA LEU A 132 -30.58 19.27 -31.06
C LEU A 132 -31.83 20.01 -31.58
N ARG A 133 -31.70 20.64 -32.75
CA ARG A 133 -32.82 21.28 -33.45
C ARG A 133 -33.67 20.25 -34.19
N ASP A 134 -34.91 20.62 -34.54
CA ASP A 134 -35.83 19.75 -35.28
C ASP A 134 -35.27 19.29 -36.65
N ASP A 135 -34.37 20.06 -37.25
CA ASP A 135 -33.68 19.76 -38.51
C ASP A 135 -32.33 19.04 -38.32
N GLU A 136 -31.80 18.92 -37.10
CA GLU A 136 -30.57 18.16 -36.77
C GLU A 136 -30.87 16.65 -36.58
N ARG A 137 -31.74 16.06 -37.41
CA ARG A 137 -31.96 14.60 -37.45
C ARG A 137 -30.78 13.87 -38.09
N TYR A 138 -30.08 14.57 -38.97
CA TYR A 138 -28.77 14.25 -39.51
C TYR A 138 -27.97 15.55 -39.58
N TYR A 139 -26.67 15.49 -39.32
CA TYR A 139 -25.83 16.68 -39.17
C TYR A 139 -24.35 16.32 -39.32
N ASP A 140 -23.48 17.31 -39.43
CA ASP A 140 -22.05 17.11 -39.51
C ASP A 140 -21.28 18.09 -38.62
N PHE A 141 -20.07 17.70 -38.25
CA PHE A 141 -19.19 18.52 -37.42
C PHE A 141 -17.73 18.11 -37.59
N VAL A 142 -16.82 19.05 -37.34
CA VAL A 142 -15.37 18.80 -37.41
C VAL A 142 -14.78 18.83 -36.00
N GLN A 143 -13.99 17.82 -35.65
CA GLN A 143 -13.15 17.81 -34.45
C GLN A 143 -11.73 17.38 -34.84
N GLY A 144 -10.75 18.24 -34.57
CA GLY A 144 -9.36 18.02 -34.96
C GLY A 144 -9.25 17.64 -36.45
N PRO A 145 -8.59 16.52 -36.80
CA PRO A 145 -8.36 16.10 -38.17
C PRO A 145 -9.57 15.38 -38.82
N VAL A 146 -10.72 15.29 -38.14
CA VAL A 146 -11.84 14.44 -38.57
C VAL A 146 -13.11 15.24 -38.79
N HIS A 147 -13.75 15.04 -39.94
CA HIS A 147 -15.10 15.50 -40.25
C HIS A 147 -16.08 14.32 -40.11
N PHE A 148 -17.02 14.45 -39.18
CA PHE A 148 -18.05 13.46 -38.90
C PHE A 148 -19.35 13.82 -39.60
N PHE A 149 -19.97 12.83 -40.24
CA PHE A 149 -21.27 12.96 -40.92
C PHE A 149 -22.26 11.98 -40.30
N MET A 150 -23.15 12.50 -39.46
CA MET A 150 -24.17 11.77 -38.74
C MET A 150 -25.40 11.65 -39.64
N VAL A 151 -25.73 10.43 -40.06
CA VAL A 151 -26.80 10.13 -41.02
C VAL A 151 -27.95 9.41 -40.29
N ASN A 152 -29.18 9.84 -40.55
CA ASN A 152 -30.38 9.16 -40.10
C ASN A 152 -30.73 8.02 -41.07
N SER A 153 -30.55 6.79 -40.60
CA SER A 153 -30.85 5.57 -41.36
C SER A 153 -32.28 5.06 -41.19
N ASP A 154 -33.11 5.70 -40.37
CA ASP A 154 -34.48 5.25 -40.15
C ASP A 154 -35.35 5.46 -41.41
N ARG A 155 -36.19 4.47 -41.74
CA ARG A 155 -37.05 4.51 -42.93
C ARG A 155 -38.13 5.60 -42.87
N GLN A 156 -38.39 6.14 -41.68
CA GLN A 156 -39.39 7.19 -41.46
C GLN A 156 -38.82 8.61 -41.63
N GLU A 157 -37.54 8.77 -41.94
CA GLU A 157 -36.91 10.08 -42.15
C GLU A 157 -37.61 10.88 -43.26
N PRO A 158 -38.19 12.07 -42.96
CA PRO A 158 -38.90 12.91 -43.92
C PRO A 158 -38.10 13.30 -45.16
N ASP A 159 -36.81 13.56 -45.00
CA ASP A 159 -35.93 13.98 -46.09
C ASP A 159 -35.40 12.78 -46.91
N GLY A 160 -35.83 11.57 -46.52
CA GLY A 160 -35.62 10.28 -47.16
C GLY A 160 -34.33 9.55 -46.76
N TYR A 161 -34.37 8.22 -46.88
CA TYR A 161 -33.36 7.28 -46.36
C TYR A 161 -32.64 6.46 -47.45
N THR A 162 -32.77 6.83 -48.73
CA THR A 162 -32.11 6.12 -49.85
C THR A 162 -31.04 7.00 -50.49
N SER A 163 -30.15 6.44 -51.32
CA SER A 163 -29.06 7.18 -51.99
C SER A 163 -29.51 8.28 -52.96
N ARG A 164 -30.82 8.47 -53.14
CA ARG A 164 -31.45 9.50 -53.97
C ARG A 164 -32.20 10.57 -53.15
N SER A 165 -32.18 10.45 -51.82
CA SER A 165 -32.92 11.33 -50.92
C SER A 165 -32.28 12.72 -50.79
N GLU A 166 -33.00 13.67 -50.20
CA GLU A 166 -32.46 15.00 -49.92
C GLU A 166 -31.30 14.92 -48.94
N GLN A 167 -31.41 14.06 -47.92
CA GLN A 167 -30.32 13.73 -47.00
C GLN A 167 -29.07 13.18 -47.74
N ALA A 168 -29.25 12.25 -48.69
CA ALA A 168 -28.12 11.70 -49.45
C ALA A 168 -27.45 12.77 -50.35
N ILE A 169 -28.24 13.69 -50.92
CA ILE A 169 -27.72 14.83 -51.69
C ILE A 169 -26.92 15.78 -50.78
N TRP A 170 -27.41 16.04 -49.56
CA TRP A 170 -26.70 16.80 -48.55
C TRP A 170 -25.35 16.14 -48.22
N LEU A 171 -25.35 14.85 -47.85
CA LEU A 171 -24.14 14.12 -47.48
C LEU A 171 -23.08 14.17 -48.59
N ARG A 172 -23.47 13.86 -49.83
CA ARG A 172 -22.56 13.90 -50.99
C ARG A 172 -21.94 15.28 -51.20
N LYS A 173 -22.71 16.35 -51.02
CA LYS A 173 -22.19 17.73 -51.13
C LYS A 173 -21.23 18.06 -50.00
N ARG A 174 -21.50 17.60 -48.78
CA ARG A 174 -20.69 17.90 -47.60
C ARG A 174 -19.37 17.12 -47.59
N LEU A 175 -19.39 15.84 -47.95
CA LEU A 175 -18.17 15.05 -48.15
C LEU A 175 -17.28 15.68 -49.24
N ALA A 176 -17.85 16.02 -50.41
CA ALA A 176 -17.09 16.65 -51.49
C ALA A 176 -16.51 18.03 -51.13
N ALA A 177 -17.09 18.72 -50.14
CA ALA A 177 -16.63 20.03 -49.69
C ALA A 177 -15.67 19.96 -48.48
N SER A 178 -15.48 18.79 -47.87
CA SER A 178 -14.62 18.63 -46.70
C SER A 178 -13.15 18.81 -47.06
N THR A 179 -12.42 19.51 -46.18
CA THR A 179 -10.96 19.62 -46.25
C THR A 179 -10.27 18.92 -45.07
N ALA A 180 -11.03 18.21 -44.23
CA ALA A 180 -10.46 17.46 -43.12
C ALA A 180 -9.64 16.27 -43.65
N PRO A 181 -8.51 15.93 -43.00
CA PRO A 181 -7.73 14.74 -43.35
C PRO A 181 -8.54 13.44 -43.40
N PHE A 182 -9.54 13.31 -42.52
CA PHE A 182 -10.39 12.13 -42.45
C PHE A 182 -11.88 12.46 -42.44
N GLN A 183 -12.67 11.63 -43.10
CA GLN A 183 -14.11 11.75 -43.25
C GLN A 183 -14.82 10.48 -42.77
N VAL A 184 -15.56 10.59 -41.66
CA VAL A 184 -16.25 9.47 -41.00
C VAL A 184 -17.75 9.60 -41.23
N VAL A 185 -18.36 8.61 -41.89
CA VAL A 185 -19.82 8.53 -42.01
C VAL A 185 -20.36 7.60 -40.93
N LEU A 186 -21.38 8.03 -40.20
CA LEU A 186 -21.89 7.29 -39.05
C LEU A 186 -23.42 7.27 -39.04
N PHE A 187 -24.01 6.08 -38.90
CA PHE A 187 -25.47 5.87 -38.84
C PHE A 187 -25.80 4.57 -38.11
N HIS A 188 -27.08 4.28 -37.90
CA HIS A 188 -27.49 3.15 -37.06
C HIS A 188 -27.55 1.80 -37.81
N HIS A 189 -28.39 1.67 -38.84
CA HIS A 189 -28.65 0.39 -39.52
C HIS A 189 -27.51 0.00 -40.49
N PRO A 190 -26.79 -1.13 -40.29
CA PRO A 190 -25.59 -1.46 -41.05
C PRO A 190 -25.86 -1.77 -42.52
N ALA A 191 -25.14 -1.12 -43.43
CA ALA A 191 -25.22 -1.40 -44.88
C ALA A 191 -24.81 -2.85 -45.22
N TYR A 192 -23.86 -3.38 -44.47
CA TYR A 192 -23.33 -4.74 -44.56
C TYR A 192 -23.16 -5.30 -43.15
N SER A 193 -23.65 -6.51 -42.90
CA SER A 193 -23.54 -7.20 -41.62
C SER A 193 -23.69 -8.71 -41.79
N SER A 194 -22.88 -9.47 -41.04
CA SER A 194 -23.04 -10.92 -40.84
C SER A 194 -23.88 -11.27 -39.60
N GLY A 195 -24.45 -10.25 -38.94
CA GLY A 195 -25.26 -10.39 -37.72
C GLY A 195 -26.67 -10.90 -37.96
N LYS A 196 -27.46 -10.85 -36.89
CA LYS A 196 -28.84 -11.34 -36.84
C LYS A 196 -29.77 -10.56 -37.77
N HIS A 197 -29.62 -9.24 -37.83
CA HIS A 197 -30.42 -8.37 -38.69
C HIS A 197 -29.89 -8.32 -40.11
N GLY A 198 -28.60 -8.56 -40.29
CA GLY A 198 -27.96 -8.69 -41.59
C GLY A 198 -27.88 -7.36 -42.35
N SER A 199 -27.66 -7.43 -43.66
CA SER A 199 -27.34 -6.26 -44.46
C SER A 199 -28.58 -5.45 -44.86
N TYR A 200 -28.55 -4.13 -44.63
CA TYR A 200 -29.60 -3.21 -45.07
C TYR A 200 -29.28 -2.60 -46.44
N ALA A 201 -29.81 -3.22 -47.51
CA ALA A 201 -29.53 -2.82 -48.90
C ALA A 201 -29.84 -1.35 -49.23
N TYR A 202 -30.81 -0.72 -48.55
CA TYR A 202 -31.15 0.69 -48.78
C TYR A 202 -30.09 1.67 -48.23
N MET A 203 -29.19 1.21 -47.35
CA MET A 203 -28.04 1.98 -46.82
C MET A 203 -26.74 1.70 -47.56
N GLN A 204 -26.74 0.88 -48.62
CA GLN A 204 -25.56 0.63 -49.45
C GLN A 204 -25.34 1.78 -50.45
N TRP A 205 -25.08 2.97 -49.92
CA TRP A 205 -24.81 4.18 -50.70
C TRP A 205 -23.34 4.19 -51.17
N PRO A 206 -23.00 4.93 -52.24
CA PRO A 206 -21.63 5.02 -52.75
C PRO A 206 -20.78 5.96 -51.88
N PHE A 207 -20.63 5.64 -50.59
CA PHE A 207 -19.92 6.47 -49.60
C PHE A 207 -18.45 6.67 -49.98
N LYS A 208 -17.79 5.63 -50.49
CA LYS A 208 -16.39 5.69 -50.93
C LYS A 208 -16.23 6.69 -52.07
N GLU A 209 -17.08 6.59 -53.09
CA GLU A 209 -17.05 7.51 -54.24
C GLU A 209 -17.42 8.95 -53.85
N TRP A 210 -18.14 9.12 -52.74
CA TRP A 210 -18.45 10.45 -52.20
C TRP A 210 -17.35 11.03 -51.32
N GLY A 211 -16.36 10.21 -50.92
CA GLY A 211 -15.17 10.66 -50.18
C GLY A 211 -15.09 10.18 -48.74
N ALA A 212 -15.94 9.27 -48.29
CA ALA A 212 -15.81 8.70 -46.94
C ALA A 212 -14.54 7.83 -46.84
N ASP A 213 -13.84 7.92 -45.70
CA ASP A 213 -12.70 7.06 -45.39
C ASP A 213 -13.11 5.82 -44.58
N ILE A 214 -14.20 5.92 -43.82
CA ILE A 214 -14.76 4.83 -43.03
C ILE A 214 -16.25 5.05 -42.73
N VAL A 215 -16.97 3.94 -42.56
CA VAL A 215 -18.38 3.92 -42.15
C VAL A 215 -18.52 3.21 -40.81
N LEU A 216 -19.19 3.85 -39.84
CA LEU A 216 -19.43 3.31 -38.50
C LEU A 216 -20.93 3.10 -38.24
N THR A 217 -21.31 1.94 -37.72
CA THR A 217 -22.72 1.58 -37.48
C THR A 217 -22.96 0.79 -36.19
N GLY A 218 -24.24 0.60 -35.82
CA GLY A 218 -24.68 -0.18 -34.64
C GLY A 218 -25.71 -1.25 -35.03
N HIS A 219 -26.81 -1.33 -34.28
CA HIS A 219 -28.02 -2.13 -34.51
C HIS A 219 -27.86 -3.65 -34.40
N ASP A 220 -26.89 -4.22 -35.12
CA ASP A 220 -26.50 -5.61 -34.87
C ASP A 220 -25.62 -5.63 -33.62
N HIS A 221 -26.14 -6.22 -32.54
CA HIS A 221 -25.50 -6.23 -31.22
C HIS A 221 -24.28 -7.17 -31.15
N LEU A 222 -23.27 -6.84 -31.96
CA LEU A 222 -21.99 -7.52 -32.11
C LEU A 222 -20.96 -6.50 -32.60
N TYR A 223 -19.69 -6.91 -32.58
CA TYR A 223 -18.62 -6.17 -33.23
C TYR A 223 -18.24 -6.87 -34.53
N GLU A 224 -18.22 -6.14 -35.63
CA GLU A 224 -17.78 -6.64 -36.92
C GLU A 224 -17.05 -5.57 -37.70
N ARG A 225 -15.89 -5.92 -38.27
CA ARG A 225 -15.19 -5.08 -39.24
C ARG A 225 -15.17 -5.75 -40.60
N LEU A 226 -15.64 -5.03 -41.61
CA LEU A 226 -15.70 -5.46 -43.01
C LEU A 226 -14.87 -4.52 -43.90
N SER A 227 -14.45 -5.02 -45.06
CA SER A 227 -13.89 -4.20 -46.13
C SER A 227 -14.64 -4.45 -47.43
N VAL A 228 -15.42 -3.47 -47.86
CA VAL A 228 -16.27 -3.57 -49.07
C VAL A 228 -15.71 -2.62 -50.11
N ASN A 229 -15.25 -3.16 -51.25
CA ASN A 229 -14.58 -2.40 -52.32
C ASN A 229 -13.44 -1.50 -51.81
N GLY A 230 -12.76 -1.92 -50.73
CA GLY A 230 -11.69 -1.18 -50.08
C GLY A 230 -12.16 0.06 -49.30
N LEU A 231 -13.42 0.14 -48.88
CA LEU A 231 -13.88 1.04 -47.81
C LEU A 231 -14.12 0.21 -46.55
N PRO A 232 -13.54 0.57 -45.39
CA PRO A 232 -13.82 -0.09 -44.13
C PRO A 232 -15.22 0.26 -43.61
N TYR A 233 -15.91 -0.78 -43.10
CA TYR A 233 -17.16 -0.67 -42.36
C TYR A 233 -16.94 -1.30 -40.98
N ILE A 234 -17.33 -0.61 -39.91
CA ILE A 234 -17.28 -1.17 -38.55
C ILE A 234 -18.66 -1.08 -37.91
N ILE A 235 -19.16 -2.23 -37.46
CA ILE A 235 -20.34 -2.36 -36.61
C ILE A 235 -19.85 -2.43 -35.16
N ASN A 236 -20.37 -1.55 -34.30
CA ASN A 236 -20.23 -1.63 -32.86
C ASN A 236 -21.59 -1.49 -32.17
N GLY A 237 -22.35 -2.60 -32.11
CA GLY A 237 -23.59 -2.67 -31.34
C GLY A 237 -23.42 -3.27 -29.94
N LEU A 238 -22.21 -3.28 -29.38
CA LEU A 238 -21.89 -3.94 -28.12
C LEU A 238 -21.84 -2.99 -26.91
N GLY A 239 -22.54 -1.86 -26.97
CA GLY A 239 -22.49 -0.84 -25.91
C GLY A 239 -23.27 -1.17 -24.65
N GLY A 240 -24.20 -2.14 -24.69
CA GLY A 240 -24.91 -2.58 -23.47
C GLY A 240 -26.15 -3.45 -23.68
N ALA A 241 -26.74 -3.47 -24.88
CA ALA A 241 -27.91 -4.27 -25.21
C ALA A 241 -27.58 -5.73 -25.59
N GLU A 242 -28.58 -6.63 -25.52
CA GLU A 242 -28.40 -8.09 -25.65
C GLU A 242 -27.54 -8.51 -26.86
N ILE A 243 -26.44 -9.23 -26.61
CA ILE A 243 -25.50 -9.65 -27.65
C ILE A 243 -26.13 -10.65 -28.63
N TYR A 244 -25.96 -10.40 -29.93
CA TYR A 244 -26.46 -11.26 -31.00
C TYR A 244 -25.43 -12.27 -31.51
N LYS A 245 -25.94 -13.35 -32.13
CA LYS A 245 -25.12 -14.32 -32.85
C LYS A 245 -24.88 -13.84 -34.28
N PHE A 246 -23.76 -14.28 -34.85
CA PHE A 246 -23.54 -14.21 -36.29
C PHE A 246 -24.40 -15.26 -37.00
N GLU A 247 -25.03 -14.86 -38.10
CA GLU A 247 -25.82 -15.73 -38.97
C GLU A 247 -25.01 -16.05 -40.23
N THR A 248 -25.35 -15.43 -41.36
CA THR A 248 -24.64 -15.65 -42.63
C THR A 248 -23.40 -14.79 -42.71
N LYS A 249 -22.22 -15.43 -42.68
CA LYS A 249 -20.94 -14.73 -42.87
C LYS A 249 -20.85 -14.12 -44.27
N LEU A 250 -20.62 -12.81 -44.34
CA LEU A 250 -20.27 -12.13 -45.58
C LEU A 250 -18.79 -12.38 -45.96
N PRO A 251 -18.44 -12.54 -47.25
CA PRO A 251 -17.06 -12.64 -47.70
C PRO A 251 -16.17 -11.47 -47.27
N GLU A 252 -16.75 -10.27 -47.18
CA GLU A 252 -16.08 -9.02 -46.83
C GLU A 252 -15.78 -8.88 -45.33
N SER A 253 -16.33 -9.79 -44.50
CA SER A 253 -16.15 -9.82 -43.05
C SER A 253 -14.73 -10.24 -42.66
N LEU A 254 -13.99 -9.32 -42.05
CA LEU A 254 -12.59 -9.51 -41.67
C LEU A 254 -12.43 -9.89 -40.20
N VAL A 255 -13.13 -9.19 -39.30
CA VAL A 255 -13.10 -9.43 -37.85
C VAL A 255 -14.52 -9.50 -37.32
N ARG A 256 -14.78 -10.44 -36.41
CA ARG A 256 -16.09 -10.72 -35.82
C ARG A 256 -15.93 -11.04 -34.35
N TYR A 257 -16.70 -10.40 -33.49
CA TYR A 257 -16.67 -10.61 -32.05
C TYR A 257 -18.06 -10.39 -31.43
N ASN A 258 -18.49 -11.33 -30.58
CA ASN A 258 -19.77 -11.28 -29.88
C ASN A 258 -19.72 -12.01 -28.53
N LEU A 259 -18.57 -11.95 -27.83
CA LEU A 259 -18.38 -12.67 -26.56
C LEU A 259 -18.57 -11.78 -25.33
N ASP A 260 -18.38 -10.46 -25.47
CA ASP A 260 -18.55 -9.50 -24.37
C ASP A 260 -18.90 -8.11 -24.91
N TYR A 261 -19.28 -7.20 -24.02
CA TYR A 261 -19.57 -5.80 -24.32
C TYR A 261 -18.30 -4.98 -24.47
N GLY A 262 -18.37 -3.84 -25.16
CA GLY A 262 -17.21 -2.99 -25.36
C GLY A 262 -17.51 -1.69 -26.09
N ALA A 263 -16.46 -0.93 -26.34
CA ALA A 263 -16.52 0.31 -27.10
C ALA A 263 -15.30 0.44 -28.01
N LEU A 264 -15.43 1.28 -29.04
CA LEU A 264 -14.29 1.68 -29.86
C LEU A 264 -13.62 2.89 -29.25
N ARG A 265 -12.34 2.74 -28.87
CA ARG A 265 -11.45 3.87 -28.61
C ARG A 265 -10.80 4.25 -29.93
N VAL A 266 -10.90 5.53 -30.31
CA VAL A 266 -10.32 6.02 -31.55
C VAL A 266 -9.33 7.13 -31.25
N GLU A 267 -8.12 6.98 -31.76
CA GLU A 267 -7.10 8.02 -31.77
C GLU A 267 -6.93 8.52 -33.20
N ALA A 268 -7.12 9.81 -33.44
CA ALA A 268 -7.00 10.42 -34.75
C ALA A 268 -5.96 11.53 -34.75
N THR A 269 -5.08 11.51 -35.76
CA THR A 269 -4.10 12.53 -36.08
C THR A 269 -4.32 13.06 -37.49
N ASN A 270 -3.51 14.01 -37.97
CA ASN A 270 -3.58 14.46 -39.36
C ASN A 270 -3.18 13.38 -40.39
N THR A 271 -2.53 12.29 -39.97
CA THR A 271 -1.99 11.26 -40.88
C THR A 271 -2.61 9.89 -40.72
N TYR A 272 -3.22 9.58 -39.56
CA TYR A 272 -3.93 8.32 -39.35
C TYR A 272 -5.09 8.43 -38.34
N MET A 273 -6.02 7.49 -38.43
CA MET A 273 -6.98 7.14 -37.39
C MET A 273 -6.80 5.69 -36.96
N LYS A 274 -6.61 5.46 -35.67
CA LYS A 274 -6.44 4.13 -35.05
C LYS A 274 -7.70 3.79 -34.26
N PHE A 275 -8.42 2.78 -34.72
CA PHE A 275 -9.65 2.25 -34.13
C PHE A 275 -9.30 1.02 -33.30
N GLN A 276 -9.66 1.02 -32.02
CA GLN A 276 -9.40 -0.07 -31.09
C GLN A 276 -10.71 -0.50 -30.45
N PHE A 277 -11.22 -1.69 -30.78
CA PHE A 277 -12.35 -2.25 -30.06
C PHE A 277 -11.85 -2.95 -28.79
N ILE A 278 -12.27 -2.41 -27.65
CA ILE A 278 -11.83 -2.85 -26.33
C ILE A 278 -13.07 -3.29 -25.54
N THR A 279 -13.01 -4.49 -24.96
CA THR A 279 -14.11 -5.01 -24.15
C THR A 279 -14.20 -4.26 -22.82
N ARG A 280 -15.34 -4.34 -22.15
CA ARG A 280 -15.54 -3.81 -20.78
C ARG A 280 -14.56 -4.38 -19.74
N ALA A 281 -13.91 -5.50 -20.03
CA ALA A 281 -12.83 -6.08 -19.21
C ALA A 281 -11.43 -5.50 -19.54
N GLY A 282 -11.33 -4.51 -20.43
CA GLY A 282 -10.07 -3.90 -20.86
C GLY A 282 -9.28 -4.72 -21.89
N VAL A 283 -9.90 -5.72 -22.53
CA VAL A 283 -9.21 -6.59 -23.51
C VAL A 283 -9.33 -5.97 -24.90
N LEU A 284 -8.20 -5.72 -25.57
CA LEU A 284 -8.16 -5.33 -26.97
C LEU A 284 -8.50 -6.52 -27.87
N ILE A 285 -9.55 -6.39 -28.69
CA ILE A 285 -10.02 -7.45 -29.60
C ILE A 285 -9.57 -7.18 -31.03
N ASP A 286 -9.64 -5.93 -31.46
CA ASP A 286 -9.32 -5.54 -32.82
C ASP A 286 -8.68 -4.15 -32.80
N GLU A 287 -7.66 -4.00 -33.64
CA GLU A 287 -7.03 -2.72 -33.93
C GLU A 287 -6.97 -2.55 -35.45
N TYR A 288 -7.42 -1.40 -35.93
CA TYR A 288 -7.42 -1.06 -37.33
C TYR A 288 -7.01 0.38 -37.56
N ILE A 289 -6.14 0.61 -38.54
CA ILE A 289 -5.63 1.94 -38.88
C ILE A 289 -6.13 2.34 -40.27
N VAL A 290 -6.67 3.54 -40.37
CA VAL A 290 -6.95 4.26 -41.62
C VAL A 290 -5.90 5.36 -41.76
N GLY A 291 -5.31 5.53 -42.95
CA GLY A 291 -4.20 6.48 -43.17
C GLY A 291 -2.82 5.81 -43.07
N LYS A 292 -1.76 6.61 -42.91
CA LYS A 292 -0.36 6.14 -42.81
C LYS A 292 0.14 6.34 -41.38
N SER A 293 0.55 5.26 -40.71
CA SER A 293 1.31 5.40 -39.46
C SER A 293 2.67 6.03 -39.77
N VAL A 294 3.12 6.91 -38.88
CA VAL A 294 4.50 7.42 -38.89
C VAL A 294 5.29 6.59 -37.88
N PRO A 295 6.53 6.18 -38.19
CA PRO A 295 7.36 5.50 -37.21
C PRO A 295 7.63 6.43 -36.02
N SER A 296 7.79 5.85 -34.83
CA SER A 296 8.14 6.58 -33.60
C SER A 296 9.07 5.72 -32.74
N VAL A 297 9.94 6.35 -31.95
CA VAL A 297 10.77 5.64 -30.97
C VAL A 297 9.87 5.14 -29.82
N ILE A 298 9.86 3.83 -29.57
CA ILE A 298 9.20 3.23 -28.40
C ILE A 298 10.11 3.37 -27.18
N SER A 299 11.38 3.02 -27.31
CA SER A 299 12.32 3.00 -26.19
C SER A 299 13.78 3.06 -26.62
N ILE A 300 14.62 3.58 -25.72
CA ILE A 300 16.07 3.43 -25.73
C ILE A 300 16.47 2.87 -24.37
N THR A 301 16.85 1.59 -24.35
CA THR A 301 17.12 0.83 -23.11
C THR A 301 18.56 0.34 -23.05
N LYS A 302 19.10 0.23 -21.85
CA LYS A 302 20.45 -0.30 -21.59
C LYS A 302 20.48 -1.81 -21.83
N LEU A 303 21.55 -2.31 -22.45
CA LEU A 303 21.80 -3.76 -22.58
C LEU A 303 22.84 -4.28 -21.58
N ASN A 304 23.81 -3.45 -21.21
CA ASN A 304 24.78 -3.75 -20.15
C ASN A 304 24.22 -3.48 -18.74
N PRO A 305 24.79 -4.09 -17.69
CA PRO A 305 24.52 -3.73 -16.30
C PRO A 305 24.79 -2.25 -16.00
N SER A 306 24.17 -1.72 -14.96
CA SER A 306 24.33 -0.36 -14.47
C SER A 306 24.07 -0.35 -12.96
N PRO A 307 24.99 0.14 -12.10
CA PRO A 307 26.27 0.76 -12.47
C PRO A 307 27.26 -0.22 -13.12
N THR A 308 28.27 0.29 -13.83
CA THR A 308 29.24 -0.54 -14.58
C THR A 308 30.60 0.15 -14.76
N ASN A 309 31.65 -0.67 -14.82
CA ASN A 309 33.01 -0.26 -15.17
C ASN A 309 33.44 -0.65 -16.60
N ALA A 310 32.49 -1.00 -17.47
CA ALA A 310 32.79 -1.39 -18.84
C ALA A 310 33.26 -0.19 -19.68
N SER A 311 34.21 -0.42 -20.60
CA SER A 311 34.69 0.60 -21.55
C SER A 311 33.82 0.73 -22.81
N ASN A 312 32.95 -0.25 -23.04
CA ASN A 312 32.00 -0.28 -24.14
C ASN A 312 30.61 -0.61 -23.62
N LEU A 313 29.61 0.15 -24.06
CA LEU A 313 28.22 0.05 -23.63
C LEU A 313 27.30 -0.05 -24.86
N ASN A 314 26.14 -0.68 -24.71
CA ASN A 314 25.19 -0.84 -25.78
C ASN A 314 23.79 -0.40 -25.33
N PHE A 315 23.13 0.38 -26.17
CA PHE A 315 21.71 0.67 -26.06
C PHE A 315 20.93 -0.13 -27.10
N GLN A 316 19.74 -0.59 -26.73
CA GLN A 316 18.74 -1.07 -27.66
C GLN A 316 17.72 0.02 -27.91
N VAL A 317 17.61 0.42 -29.17
CA VAL A 317 16.61 1.36 -29.69
C VAL A 317 15.50 0.55 -30.34
N THR A 318 14.26 0.78 -29.91
CA THR A 318 13.08 0.09 -30.43
C THR A 318 12.13 1.11 -31.05
N PHE A 319 11.65 0.83 -32.26
CA PHE A 319 10.70 1.66 -33.00
C PHE A 319 9.31 1.02 -33.06
N SER A 320 8.28 1.82 -33.32
CA SER A 320 6.87 1.39 -33.42
C SER A 320 6.59 0.48 -34.62
N GLU A 321 7.43 0.55 -35.64
CA GLU A 321 7.36 -0.25 -36.85
C GLU A 321 8.77 -0.43 -37.44
N SER A 322 8.89 -1.24 -38.49
CA SER A 322 10.14 -1.40 -39.21
C SER A 322 10.58 -0.08 -39.85
N VAL A 323 11.84 0.29 -39.64
CA VAL A 323 12.45 1.49 -40.19
C VAL A 323 13.77 1.17 -40.89
N THR A 324 14.16 2.06 -41.80
CA THR A 324 15.46 2.11 -42.47
C THR A 324 16.06 3.50 -42.30
N GLY A 325 17.35 3.66 -42.59
CA GLY A 325 18.05 4.95 -42.46
C GLY A 325 18.70 5.19 -41.11
N VAL A 326 18.49 4.32 -40.11
CA VAL A 326 19.08 4.47 -38.77
C VAL A 326 20.60 4.32 -38.82
N ASP A 327 21.33 5.39 -38.52
CA ASP A 327 22.78 5.44 -38.45
C ASP A 327 23.30 6.27 -37.26
N ALA A 328 24.62 6.47 -37.16
CA ALA A 328 25.22 7.14 -36.01
C ALA A 328 24.88 8.64 -35.91
N SER A 329 24.47 9.29 -37.02
CA SER A 329 24.13 10.70 -37.05
C SER A 329 22.76 11.01 -36.42
N ASP A 330 21.89 10.00 -36.34
CA ASP A 330 20.60 10.07 -35.65
C ASP A 330 20.73 10.15 -34.12
N PHE A 331 21.93 10.02 -33.57
CA PHE A 331 22.11 9.92 -32.12
C PHE A 331 23.09 10.94 -31.58
N ILE A 332 22.80 11.41 -30.37
CA ILE A 332 23.70 12.24 -29.57
C ILE A 332 23.87 11.64 -28.18
N LEU A 333 25.01 11.89 -27.56
CA LEU A 333 25.29 11.49 -26.19
C LEU A 333 25.06 12.65 -25.24
N SER A 334 24.20 12.45 -24.24
CA SER A 334 24.11 13.30 -23.06
C SER A 334 24.97 12.66 -21.97
N THR A 335 26.20 13.15 -21.82
CA THR A 335 27.20 12.58 -20.89
C THR A 335 28.15 13.64 -20.35
N ASP A 336 28.67 13.40 -19.14
CA ASP A 336 29.79 14.10 -18.52
C ASP A 336 31.14 13.37 -18.71
N ILE A 337 31.13 12.22 -19.39
CA ILE A 337 32.32 11.41 -19.67
C ILE A 337 33.05 11.98 -20.90
N PRO A 338 34.29 12.48 -20.74
CA PRO A 338 35.03 13.07 -21.84
C PRO A 338 35.39 12.02 -22.90
N ASN A 339 35.16 12.36 -24.16
CA ASN A 339 35.51 11.56 -25.34
C ASN A 339 34.75 10.25 -25.52
N ALA A 340 33.63 10.02 -24.81
CA ALA A 340 32.73 8.92 -25.16
C ALA A 340 32.14 9.15 -26.56
N VAL A 341 32.08 8.10 -27.38
CA VAL A 341 31.66 8.20 -28.79
C VAL A 341 30.70 7.08 -29.17
N ILE A 342 29.76 7.40 -30.07
CA ILE A 342 28.95 6.40 -30.76
C ILE A 342 29.88 5.68 -31.75
N ASP A 343 30.12 4.39 -31.50
CA ASP A 343 31.07 3.56 -32.21
C ASP A 343 30.44 2.87 -33.42
N ASN A 344 29.25 2.28 -33.21
CA ASN A 344 28.56 1.50 -34.23
C ASN A 344 27.04 1.52 -34.01
N VAL A 345 26.29 1.46 -35.10
CA VAL A 345 24.84 1.21 -35.10
C VAL A 345 24.60 -0.05 -35.92
N SER A 346 23.95 -1.04 -35.33
CA SER A 346 23.68 -2.33 -35.98
C SER A 346 22.28 -2.82 -35.66
N GLY A 347 21.64 -3.53 -36.58
CA GLY A 347 20.26 -3.97 -36.40
C GLY A 347 19.46 -3.84 -37.69
N SER A 348 18.17 -4.13 -37.61
CA SER A 348 17.26 -4.04 -38.76
C SER A 348 15.80 -4.12 -38.29
N GLY A 349 14.87 -3.78 -39.19
CA GLY A 349 13.45 -3.79 -38.86
C GLY A 349 13.15 -2.71 -37.83
N ASN A 350 12.57 -3.08 -36.70
CA ASN A 350 12.18 -2.13 -35.65
C ASN A 350 13.13 -2.11 -34.45
N SER A 351 14.28 -2.78 -34.52
CA SER A 351 15.22 -2.87 -33.39
C SER A 351 16.67 -2.70 -33.82
N TYR A 352 17.34 -1.77 -33.17
CA TYR A 352 18.73 -1.41 -33.42
C TYR A 352 19.52 -1.39 -32.11
N THR A 353 20.77 -1.81 -32.17
CA THR A 353 21.75 -1.72 -31.11
C THR A 353 22.77 -0.64 -31.45
N VAL A 354 22.89 0.34 -30.57
CA VAL A 354 23.87 1.43 -30.65
C VAL A 354 24.98 1.17 -29.64
N SER A 355 26.18 0.96 -30.14
CA SER A 355 27.38 0.69 -29.34
C SER A 355 28.13 2.00 -29.09
N ILE A 356 28.48 2.23 -27.84
CA ILE A 356 29.24 3.38 -27.35
C ILE A 356 30.60 2.89 -26.87
N SER A 357 31.68 3.53 -27.29
CA SER A 357 33.06 3.21 -26.89
C SER A 357 33.74 4.39 -26.19
N SER A 358 34.97 4.16 -25.73
CA SER A 358 35.81 5.18 -25.06
C SER A 358 35.23 5.69 -23.72
N VAL A 359 34.50 4.84 -23.00
CA VAL A 359 33.92 5.12 -21.68
C VAL A 359 34.99 4.90 -20.60
N ASN A 360 35.79 5.94 -20.32
CA ASN A 360 37.06 5.82 -19.59
C ASN A 360 37.11 6.49 -18.21
N SER A 361 36.04 7.16 -17.78
CA SER A 361 35.94 7.77 -16.44
C SER A 361 34.55 7.52 -15.85
N ASP A 362 34.43 7.78 -14.56
CA ASP A 362 33.13 7.81 -13.88
C ASP A 362 32.24 8.90 -14.48
N GLY A 363 30.93 8.71 -14.34
CA GLY A 363 29.95 9.67 -14.82
C GLY A 363 28.63 9.02 -15.20
N THR A 364 27.86 9.73 -16.01
CA THR A 364 26.58 9.30 -16.54
C THR A 364 26.57 9.37 -18.05
N LEU A 365 25.86 8.44 -18.69
CA LEU A 365 25.77 8.40 -20.15
C LEU A 365 24.37 8.00 -20.57
N ARG A 366 23.71 8.89 -21.31
CA ARG A 366 22.42 8.64 -21.97
C ARG A 366 22.56 8.82 -23.48
N LEU A 367 21.91 7.94 -24.22
CA LEU A 367 21.76 8.05 -25.66
C LEU A 367 20.42 8.71 -25.98
N ASP A 368 20.47 9.82 -26.73
CA ASP A 368 19.30 10.50 -27.25
C ASP A 368 19.24 10.33 -28.77
N LEU A 369 18.04 10.20 -29.31
CA LEU A 369 17.80 10.19 -30.75
C LEU A 369 17.38 11.59 -31.20
N VAL A 370 18.06 12.10 -32.22
CA VAL A 370 17.74 13.35 -32.92
C VAL A 370 17.23 12.99 -34.30
N ASP A 371 15.97 13.32 -34.54
CA ASP A 371 15.28 13.11 -35.79
C ASP A 371 15.63 14.22 -36.80
N ASP A 372 16.12 13.82 -37.97
CA ASP A 372 16.43 14.67 -39.11
C ASP A 372 15.68 14.26 -40.39
N ASP A 373 14.57 13.52 -40.24
CA ASP A 373 13.78 12.90 -41.31
C ASP A 373 14.52 11.79 -42.12
N SER A 374 15.75 11.39 -41.75
CA SER A 374 16.49 10.33 -42.46
C SER A 374 15.97 8.91 -42.14
N ILE A 375 15.45 8.71 -40.92
CA ILE A 375 14.83 7.45 -40.49
C ILE A 375 13.41 7.38 -41.08
N ILE A 376 13.15 6.39 -41.94
CA ILE A 376 11.87 6.23 -42.64
C ILE A 376 11.31 4.81 -42.50
N SER A 377 9.98 4.68 -42.49
CA SER A 377 9.31 3.37 -42.56
C SER A 377 9.25 2.81 -43.99
N ASP A 378 8.82 1.55 -44.12
CA ASP A 378 8.58 0.89 -45.41
C ASP A 378 7.56 1.65 -46.29
N SER A 379 6.68 2.45 -45.68
CA SER A 379 5.71 3.31 -46.38
C SER A 379 6.25 4.71 -46.71
N LEU A 380 7.58 4.90 -46.58
CA LEU A 380 8.33 6.12 -46.83
C LEU A 380 7.84 7.30 -45.97
N GLN A 381 7.42 7.03 -44.73
CA GLN A 381 7.11 8.07 -43.75
C GLN A 381 8.31 8.28 -42.82
N PRO A 382 8.81 9.52 -42.66
CA PRO A 382 9.87 9.82 -41.71
C PRO A 382 9.42 9.65 -40.25
N LEU A 383 10.39 9.43 -39.37
CA LEU A 383 10.22 9.29 -37.93
C LEU A 383 9.53 10.53 -37.35
N GLY A 384 8.43 10.33 -36.61
CA GLY A 384 7.60 11.43 -36.10
C GLY A 384 6.74 12.15 -37.16
N GLY A 385 6.90 11.81 -38.45
CA GLY A 385 6.24 12.46 -39.58
C GLY A 385 7.15 13.49 -40.25
N VAL A 386 6.67 14.18 -41.28
CA VAL A 386 7.52 15.14 -42.03
C VAL A 386 7.85 16.34 -41.15
N GLY A 387 9.14 16.53 -40.83
CA GLY A 387 9.68 17.75 -40.25
C GLY A 387 10.70 17.49 -39.13
N LEU A 388 11.91 18.03 -39.29
CA LEU A 388 13.02 17.95 -38.34
C LEU A 388 12.63 18.03 -36.86
N GLY A 389 13.07 17.02 -36.10
CA GLY A 389 12.99 16.95 -34.65
C GLY A 389 11.63 16.59 -34.09
N ASN A 390 10.65 16.28 -34.93
CA ASN A 390 9.32 15.86 -34.49
C ASN A 390 9.32 14.37 -34.01
N GLY A 391 10.37 13.61 -34.35
CA GLY A 391 10.65 12.25 -33.89
C GLY A 391 11.67 12.13 -32.76
N ASN A 392 12.19 13.25 -32.23
CA ASN A 392 13.23 13.25 -31.19
C ASN A 392 12.84 12.40 -29.97
N PHE A 393 13.83 11.70 -29.40
CA PHE A 393 13.65 10.92 -28.18
C PHE A 393 14.80 11.15 -27.20
N SER A 394 14.52 11.85 -26.10
CA SER A 394 15.51 12.19 -25.07
C SER A 394 15.19 11.63 -23.67
N ASN A 395 14.22 10.71 -23.59
CA ASN A 395 13.76 10.10 -22.34
C ASN A 395 14.26 8.65 -22.19
N GLY A 396 15.42 8.35 -22.78
CA GLY A 396 16.08 7.05 -22.69
C GLY A 396 16.66 6.75 -21.32
N GLU A 397 16.98 5.48 -21.08
CA GLU A 397 17.66 5.07 -19.87
C GLU A 397 19.08 5.66 -19.80
N THR A 398 19.57 5.92 -18.58
CA THR A 398 20.92 6.47 -18.34
C THR A 398 21.80 5.42 -17.67
N TYR A 399 23.01 5.22 -18.19
CA TYR A 399 24.06 4.45 -17.52
C TYR A 399 24.68 5.28 -16.41
N THR A 400 24.91 4.65 -15.26
CA THR A 400 25.86 5.12 -14.25
C THR A 400 27.17 4.37 -14.47
N ILE A 401 28.23 5.10 -14.75
CA ILE A 401 29.55 4.55 -14.98
C ILE A 401 30.36 4.81 -13.72
N ASP A 402 30.92 3.74 -13.20
CA ASP A 402 31.72 3.77 -12.00
C ASP A 402 32.90 2.83 -12.20
N ARG A 403 34.09 3.43 -12.28
CA ARG A 403 35.38 2.80 -12.48
C ARG A 403 36.29 3.05 -11.28
N THR A 404 35.78 3.72 -10.24
CA THR A 404 36.52 3.97 -9.02
C THR A 404 36.51 2.69 -8.21
N SER A 405 37.69 2.22 -7.80
CA SER A 405 37.77 1.07 -6.89
C SER A 405 37.29 1.47 -5.49
N PRO A 406 36.49 0.62 -4.82
CA PRO A 406 36.13 0.85 -3.44
C PRO A 406 37.34 0.71 -2.53
N LYS A 407 37.38 1.47 -1.44
CA LYS A 407 38.41 1.33 -0.40
C LYS A 407 37.80 1.47 0.99
N ALA A 408 38.35 0.74 1.97
CA ALA A 408 38.05 1.00 3.37
C ALA A 408 38.60 2.40 3.74
N ILE A 409 37.74 3.26 4.28
CA ILE A 409 38.09 4.64 4.65
C ILE A 409 38.24 4.80 6.17
N SER A 410 37.58 3.95 6.96
CA SER A 410 37.74 3.94 8.41
C SER A 410 37.42 2.57 8.99
N ILE A 411 38.12 2.23 10.08
CA ILE A 411 37.78 1.13 10.98
C ILE A 411 37.77 1.74 12.39
N ALA A 412 36.57 2.03 12.88
CA ALA A 412 36.34 2.72 14.14
C ALA A 412 35.80 1.76 15.20
N ARG A 413 36.11 2.03 16.46
CA ARG A 413 35.56 1.28 17.60
C ARG A 413 34.08 1.62 17.79
N VAL A 414 33.27 0.62 18.12
CA VAL A 414 31.84 0.81 18.45
C VAL A 414 31.64 0.82 19.96
N ASN A 415 32.18 -0.17 20.67
CA ASN A 415 32.12 -0.24 22.13
C ASN A 415 33.11 0.73 22.78
N SER A 416 32.91 0.97 24.08
CA SER A 416 33.81 1.75 24.91
C SER A 416 35.24 1.20 24.86
N ASN A 417 36.20 2.12 24.84
CA ASN A 417 37.61 1.81 24.96
C ASN A 417 38.24 2.77 25.98
N PRO A 418 39.03 2.28 26.94
CA PRO A 418 39.37 0.86 27.16
C PRO A 418 38.23 -0.03 27.72
N THR A 419 38.39 -1.36 27.75
CA THR A 419 37.31 -2.31 28.17
C THR A 419 37.80 -3.68 28.66
N SER A 420 37.02 -4.34 29.52
CA SER A 420 37.21 -5.75 29.94
C SER A 420 36.28 -6.74 29.24
N SER A 421 35.42 -6.25 28.34
CA SER A 421 34.36 -7.02 27.68
C SER A 421 34.87 -8.27 26.95
N ALA A 422 34.08 -9.34 26.96
CA ALA A 422 34.42 -10.61 26.29
C ALA A 422 34.44 -10.51 24.75
N SER A 423 33.78 -9.49 24.20
CA SER A 423 33.79 -9.16 22.77
C SER A 423 33.73 -7.65 22.57
N VAL A 424 34.24 -7.20 21.43
CA VAL A 424 34.20 -5.82 20.97
C VAL A 424 33.88 -5.78 19.48
N ASP A 425 33.27 -4.69 19.03
CA ASP A 425 32.83 -4.47 17.66
C ASP A 425 33.60 -3.31 17.02
N PHE A 426 34.01 -3.51 15.78
CA PHE A 426 34.54 -2.46 14.90
C PHE A 426 33.54 -2.13 13.81
N GLN A 427 33.31 -0.84 13.55
CA GLN A 427 32.59 -0.36 12.38
C GLN A 427 33.60 -0.05 11.27
N VAL A 428 33.52 -0.84 10.20
CA VAL A 428 34.26 -0.65 8.96
C VAL A 428 33.38 0.16 8.01
N THR A 429 33.93 1.25 7.48
CA THR A 429 33.28 2.07 6.45
C THR A 429 34.09 2.02 5.17
N PHE A 430 33.43 1.70 4.07
CA PHE A 430 33.97 1.76 2.71
C PHE A 430 33.60 3.09 2.04
N SER A 431 34.39 3.52 1.06
CA SER A 431 34.15 4.74 0.27
C SER A 431 32.80 4.73 -0.46
N GLU A 432 32.24 3.55 -0.68
CA GLU A 432 31.05 3.29 -1.46
C GLU A 432 30.45 1.91 -1.11
N PRO A 433 29.26 1.55 -1.63
CA PRO A 433 28.65 0.26 -1.37
C PRO A 433 29.47 -0.90 -1.92
N VAL A 434 29.80 -1.87 -1.06
CA VAL A 434 30.55 -3.07 -1.46
C VAL A 434 29.77 -4.35 -1.23
N THR A 435 30.25 -5.42 -1.84
CA THR A 435 29.79 -6.81 -1.72
C THR A 435 31.00 -7.72 -1.55
N GLY A 436 30.77 -8.95 -1.10
CA GLY A 436 31.85 -9.93 -0.91
C GLY A 436 32.64 -9.79 0.40
N VAL A 437 32.28 -8.83 1.27
CA VAL A 437 32.94 -8.65 2.56
C VAL A 437 32.66 -9.82 3.50
N ASP A 438 33.71 -10.52 3.90
CA ASP A 438 33.67 -11.66 4.81
C ASP A 438 34.82 -11.67 5.84
N LEU A 439 34.92 -12.74 6.63
CA LEU A 439 35.92 -12.86 7.70
C LEU A 439 37.37 -12.86 7.19
N SER A 440 37.61 -13.31 5.95
CA SER A 440 38.94 -13.44 5.36
C SER A 440 39.52 -12.10 4.87
N ASP A 441 38.69 -11.07 4.84
CA ASP A 441 39.07 -9.71 4.44
C ASP A 441 39.64 -8.90 5.61
N PHE A 442 39.71 -9.50 6.79
CA PHE A 442 40.18 -8.84 7.98
C PHE A 442 41.26 -9.65 8.68
N VAL A 443 42.23 -8.94 9.24
CA VAL A 443 43.26 -9.52 10.11
C VAL A 443 43.29 -8.76 11.42
N LEU A 444 43.56 -9.49 12.50
CA LEU A 444 43.74 -8.92 13.82
C LEU A 444 45.20 -8.82 14.17
N LEU A 445 45.59 -7.67 14.71
CA LEU A 445 46.80 -7.54 15.50
C LEU A 445 46.38 -7.62 16.96
N THR A 446 46.91 -8.62 17.67
CA THR A 446 46.57 -8.97 19.06
C THR A 446 47.80 -9.60 19.72
N ASN A 447 47.97 -9.36 21.00
CA ASN A 447 49.01 -9.96 21.84
C ASN A 447 48.50 -11.17 22.64
N ASN A 448 47.18 -11.41 22.71
CA ASN A 448 46.57 -12.49 23.50
C ASN A 448 45.48 -13.30 22.75
N ASN A 449 45.77 -13.65 21.49
CA ASN A 449 45.00 -14.59 20.66
C ASN A 449 43.53 -14.19 20.45
N ALA A 450 43.18 -12.90 20.39
CA ALA A 450 41.84 -12.47 20.01
C ALA A 450 41.42 -13.02 18.62
N GLN A 451 40.11 -13.21 18.41
CA GLN A 451 39.59 -13.83 17.18
C GLN A 451 38.38 -13.08 16.63
N ILE A 452 38.35 -12.89 15.31
CA ILE A 452 37.18 -12.37 14.61
C ILE A 452 36.10 -13.45 14.64
N SER A 453 34.92 -13.11 15.14
CA SER A 453 33.81 -14.05 15.32
C SER A 453 32.69 -13.84 14.33
N ASN A 454 32.49 -12.60 13.84
CA ASN A 454 31.39 -12.29 12.94
C ASN A 454 31.68 -11.04 12.10
N VAL A 455 31.10 -11.00 10.89
CA VAL A 455 31.04 -9.82 10.02
C VAL A 455 29.61 -9.69 9.54
N ILE A 456 28.95 -8.59 9.88
CA ILE A 456 27.57 -8.30 9.46
C ILE A 456 27.49 -6.88 8.91
N GLY A 457 26.72 -6.70 7.85
CA GLY A 457 26.60 -5.39 7.22
C GLY A 457 26.21 -5.50 5.76
N SER A 458 25.99 -4.33 5.16
CA SER A 458 25.68 -4.21 3.74
C SER A 458 25.92 -2.77 3.30
N GLY A 459 26.12 -2.58 1.99
CA GLY A 459 26.43 -1.26 1.46
C GLY A 459 27.81 -0.82 1.92
N ASN A 460 27.91 0.36 2.53
CA ASN A 460 29.21 0.93 2.91
C ASN A 460 29.64 0.55 4.33
N PHE A 461 28.74 -0.02 5.14
CA PHE A 461 28.93 -0.17 6.58
C PHE A 461 28.87 -1.63 6.99
N TYR A 462 29.95 -2.07 7.65
CA TYR A 462 30.08 -3.41 8.20
C TYR A 462 30.50 -3.33 9.66
N THR A 463 29.86 -4.13 10.50
CA THR A 463 30.26 -4.36 11.88
C THR A 463 31.00 -5.69 11.96
N VAL A 464 32.23 -5.63 12.47
CA VAL A 464 33.10 -6.79 12.67
C VAL A 464 33.24 -7.04 14.16
N THR A 465 32.72 -8.17 14.62
CA THR A 465 32.79 -8.58 16.03
C THR A 465 34.05 -9.38 16.27
N VAL A 466 34.77 -9.03 17.33
CA VAL A 466 36.02 -9.65 17.77
C VAL A 466 35.86 -10.15 19.20
N ASN A 467 36.09 -11.44 19.40
CA ASN A 467 36.18 -12.03 20.74
C ASN A 467 37.57 -11.73 21.32
N THR A 468 37.60 -11.07 22.49
CA THR A 468 38.84 -10.60 23.14
C THR A 468 39.56 -11.71 23.91
N ASN A 469 38.93 -12.89 24.05
CA ASN A 469 39.47 -14.07 24.71
C ASN A 469 39.91 -13.85 26.17
N ILE A 470 41.14 -14.18 26.57
CA ILE A 470 41.59 -14.14 27.99
C ILE A 470 42.80 -13.21 28.17
N GLY A 471 42.90 -12.59 29.35
CA GLY A 471 44.00 -11.68 29.69
C GLY A 471 43.88 -10.29 29.07
N ASN A 472 44.85 -9.44 29.38
CA ASN A 472 44.95 -8.08 28.85
C ASN A 472 45.41 -8.11 27.39
N ASP A 473 44.93 -7.23 26.53
CA ASP A 473 45.26 -7.26 25.10
C ASP A 473 45.29 -5.86 24.48
N GLU A 474 45.94 -5.72 23.34
CA GLU A 474 45.79 -4.55 22.47
C GLU A 474 45.37 -5.05 21.09
N ILE A 475 44.13 -4.78 20.70
CA ILE A 475 43.48 -5.36 19.53
C ILE A 475 43.28 -4.29 18.46
N ARG A 476 43.86 -4.48 17.28
CA ARG A 476 43.53 -3.69 16.07
C ARG A 476 42.94 -4.59 15.01
N LEU A 477 41.90 -4.10 14.34
CA LEU A 477 41.36 -4.72 13.13
C LEU A 477 41.88 -3.97 11.90
N ASP A 478 42.48 -4.72 10.97
CA ASP A 478 42.92 -4.21 9.68
C ASP A 478 42.10 -4.88 8.56
N PHE A 479 41.75 -4.11 7.53
CA PHE A 479 41.18 -4.65 6.29
C PHE A 479 42.31 -5.04 5.34
N VAL A 480 42.26 -6.27 4.84
CA VAL A 480 43.21 -6.83 3.89
C VAL A 480 42.46 -7.14 2.60
N ASN A 481 42.84 -6.43 1.55
CA ASN A 481 42.37 -6.73 0.22
C ASN A 481 42.97 -8.05 -0.28
N ASN A 482 42.12 -9.09 -0.33
CA ASN A 482 42.44 -10.39 -0.90
C ASN A 482 41.80 -10.60 -2.30
N GLY A 483 41.12 -9.58 -2.83
CA GLY A 483 40.41 -9.63 -4.11
C GLY A 483 38.98 -10.18 -4.07
N SER A 484 38.39 -10.38 -2.90
CA SER A 484 36.99 -10.83 -2.71
C SER A 484 35.96 -9.69 -2.72
N VAL A 485 36.39 -8.46 -2.41
CA VAL A 485 35.50 -7.31 -2.18
C VAL A 485 35.35 -6.48 -3.45
N PHE A 486 34.11 -6.28 -3.88
CA PHE A 486 33.75 -5.55 -5.10
C PHE A 486 32.64 -4.54 -4.82
N ASP A 487 32.64 -3.42 -5.52
CA ASP A 487 31.49 -2.52 -5.56
C ASP A 487 30.35 -3.07 -6.45
N LEU A 488 29.30 -2.27 -6.64
CA LEU A 488 28.17 -2.63 -7.51
C LEU A 488 28.49 -2.57 -9.01
N ALA A 489 29.51 -1.83 -9.42
CA ALA A 489 30.01 -1.76 -10.79
C ALA A 489 31.03 -2.87 -11.11
N ASN A 490 31.33 -3.70 -10.12
CA ASN A 490 32.28 -4.80 -10.13
C ASN A 490 33.75 -4.33 -10.25
N ASN A 491 34.10 -3.17 -9.68
CA ASN A 491 35.50 -2.83 -9.42
C ASN A 491 35.98 -3.53 -8.15
N PRO A 492 37.13 -4.22 -8.17
CA PRO A 492 37.71 -4.80 -6.97
C PRO A 492 38.23 -3.69 -6.05
N ALA A 493 38.16 -3.93 -4.74
CA ALA A 493 38.92 -3.13 -3.79
C ALA A 493 40.41 -3.14 -4.15
N ASN A 494 41.11 -2.03 -3.96
CA ASN A 494 42.48 -1.86 -4.48
C ASN A 494 43.55 -1.67 -3.40
N GLU A 495 43.16 -1.44 -2.15
CA GLU A 495 44.09 -1.09 -1.07
C GLU A 495 43.74 -1.79 0.25
N ASN A 496 44.77 -2.11 1.04
CA ASN A 496 44.60 -2.52 2.44
C ASN A 496 44.36 -1.29 3.31
N PHE A 497 43.63 -1.45 4.42
CA PHE A 497 43.50 -0.43 5.44
C PHE A 497 44.08 -0.92 6.77
N THR A 498 45.23 -0.37 7.15
CA THR A 498 46.01 -0.80 8.32
C THR A 498 46.13 0.29 9.40
N ASN A 499 45.24 1.28 9.36
CA ASN A 499 45.24 2.43 10.26
C ASN A 499 43.93 2.50 11.07
N GLY A 500 43.38 1.34 11.43
CA GLY A 500 42.21 1.22 12.30
C GLY A 500 42.51 1.65 13.73
N GLU A 501 41.46 1.99 14.46
CA GLU A 501 41.57 2.24 15.90
C GLU A 501 41.93 0.96 16.67
N THR A 502 42.52 1.10 17.86
CA THR A 502 42.91 -0.02 18.73
C THR A 502 42.05 -0.12 19.97
N TYR A 503 41.62 -1.33 20.35
CA TYR A 503 41.08 -1.60 21.67
C TYR A 503 42.19 -1.96 22.66
N SER A 504 42.17 -1.38 23.85
CA SER A 504 42.96 -1.79 25.01
C SER A 504 42.06 -2.63 25.92
N ILE A 505 42.35 -3.92 26.01
CA ILE A 505 41.66 -4.88 26.85
C ILE A 505 42.42 -5.03 28.16
N ASP A 506 41.72 -4.86 29.27
CA ASP A 506 42.28 -5.14 30.60
C ASP A 506 41.38 -6.15 31.33
N ARG A 507 41.98 -7.21 31.84
CA ARG A 507 41.35 -8.27 32.65
C ARG A 507 42.01 -8.36 34.04
N THR A 508 42.92 -7.45 34.35
CA THR A 508 43.62 -7.43 35.64
C THR A 508 42.72 -6.77 36.66
N ALA A 509 42.34 -7.53 37.68
CA ALA A 509 41.54 -6.99 38.77
C ALA A 509 42.41 -6.09 39.67
N PRO A 510 41.93 -4.90 40.06
CA PRO A 510 42.60 -4.07 41.04
C PRO A 510 42.64 -4.75 42.42
N TYR A 511 43.60 -4.37 43.26
CA TYR A 511 43.68 -4.76 44.67
C TYR A 511 44.17 -3.60 45.56
N VAL A 512 43.86 -3.64 46.85
CA VAL A 512 44.30 -2.62 47.82
C VAL A 512 45.74 -2.88 48.23
N THR A 513 46.61 -1.88 48.08
CA THR A 513 48.03 -1.97 48.47
C THR A 513 48.28 -1.48 49.90
N SER A 514 47.55 -0.47 50.38
CA SER A 514 47.64 0.00 51.76
C SER A 514 46.44 0.86 52.19
N ILE A 515 46.06 0.79 53.46
CA ILE A 515 45.17 1.77 54.13
C ILE A 515 45.92 2.36 55.32
N THR A 516 46.30 3.63 55.22
CA THR A 516 47.12 4.34 56.21
C THR A 516 46.49 5.67 56.56
N ARG A 517 46.72 6.16 57.76
CA ARG A 517 46.19 7.45 58.18
C ARG A 517 46.96 8.59 57.52
N ALA A 518 46.21 9.54 56.96
CA ALA A 518 46.73 10.68 56.21
C ALA A 518 46.80 11.94 57.08
N ASN A 519 45.65 12.40 57.60
CA ASN A 519 45.50 13.66 58.31
C ASN A 519 44.44 13.55 59.41
N VAL A 520 44.49 14.49 60.36
CA VAL A 520 43.52 14.65 61.44
C VAL A 520 43.12 16.11 61.49
N ASN A 521 41.82 16.39 61.35
CA ASN A 521 41.25 17.74 61.27
C ASN A 521 40.01 17.85 62.16
N GLY A 522 40.18 18.16 63.45
CA GLY A 522 39.05 18.23 64.39
C GLY A 522 38.40 16.86 64.58
N LEU A 523 37.12 16.73 64.19
CA LEU A 523 36.41 15.43 64.15
C LEU A 523 36.70 14.58 62.93
N GLY A 524 37.39 15.12 61.93
CA GLY A 524 37.74 14.37 60.74
C GLY A 524 39.05 13.62 60.94
N VAL A 525 39.06 12.35 60.57
CA VAL A 525 40.30 11.61 60.28
C VAL A 525 40.23 11.09 58.87
N ASP A 526 41.30 11.36 58.14
CA ASP A 526 41.45 10.93 56.77
C ASP A 526 42.34 9.69 56.74
N PHE A 527 41.86 8.62 56.11
CA PHE A 527 42.69 7.48 55.70
C PHE A 527 43.00 7.58 54.23
N THR A 528 44.29 7.50 53.89
CA THR A 528 44.74 7.25 52.54
C THR A 528 44.65 5.76 52.23
N VAL A 529 43.78 5.42 51.29
CA VAL A 529 43.63 4.12 50.65
C VAL A 529 44.38 4.16 49.33
N ARG A 530 45.31 3.25 49.13
CA ARG A 530 46.02 3.06 47.86
C ARG A 530 45.59 1.75 47.22
N PHE A 531 45.26 1.82 45.94
CA PHE A 531 45.02 0.65 45.10
C PHE A 531 46.28 0.33 44.28
N SER A 532 46.29 -0.83 43.64
CA SER A 532 47.34 -1.25 42.71
C SER A 532 47.34 -0.45 41.41
N GLU A 533 46.20 0.18 41.10
CA GLU A 533 45.93 0.93 39.88
C GLU A 533 44.71 1.85 40.07
N PRO A 534 44.40 2.72 39.09
CA PRO A 534 43.20 3.53 39.10
C PRO A 534 41.88 2.75 39.23
N VAL A 535 41.04 3.14 40.20
CA VAL A 535 39.72 2.52 40.43
C VAL A 535 38.59 3.55 40.42
N PHE A 536 37.35 3.07 40.33
CA PHE A 536 36.09 3.81 40.25
C PHE A 536 35.07 3.12 41.16
N ASN A 537 33.98 3.85 41.46
CA ASN A 537 32.91 3.40 42.36
C ASN A 537 33.42 3.03 43.75
N VAL A 538 34.48 3.70 44.22
CA VAL A 538 34.95 3.58 45.60
C VAL A 538 34.03 4.41 46.47
N GLU A 539 33.14 3.75 47.18
CA GLU A 539 32.10 4.32 48.01
C GLU A 539 32.27 3.91 49.47
N GLY A 540 31.58 4.61 50.38
CA GLY A 540 31.66 4.32 51.82
C GLY A 540 31.27 2.89 52.18
N SER A 541 30.36 2.27 51.42
CA SER A 541 29.91 0.89 51.61
C SER A 541 30.98 -0.17 51.39
N ASP A 542 32.07 0.19 50.70
CA ASP A 542 33.15 -0.75 50.38
C ASP A 542 34.10 -0.92 51.54
N PHE A 543 33.98 -0.03 52.52
CA PHE A 543 34.82 -0.01 53.69
C PHE A 543 34.05 -0.52 54.91
N PHE A 544 34.76 -1.32 55.70
CA PHE A 544 34.33 -1.69 57.03
C PHE A 544 35.06 -0.82 58.05
N LEU A 545 34.33 0.10 58.65
CA LEU A 545 34.85 0.93 59.73
C LEU A 545 34.60 0.26 61.08
N SER A 546 35.66 -0.23 61.71
CA SER A 546 35.61 -0.66 63.11
C SER A 546 35.72 0.58 64.00
N THR A 547 34.74 0.83 64.86
CA THR A 547 34.64 2.00 65.76
C THR A 547 33.99 1.58 67.08
N ILE A 548 34.27 2.29 68.18
CA ILE A 548 33.58 2.12 69.48
C ILE A 548 32.53 3.20 69.75
N ASN A 549 32.62 4.35 69.07
CA ASN A 549 31.71 5.48 69.26
C ASN A 549 30.87 5.78 68.00
N ASN A 550 30.60 4.76 67.18
CA ASN A 550 29.81 4.84 65.95
C ASN A 550 30.29 5.91 64.95
N ALA A 551 31.61 6.16 64.86
CA ALA A 551 32.16 6.96 63.77
C ALA A 551 31.68 6.45 62.42
N ILE A 552 31.48 7.37 61.49
CA ILE A 552 30.94 7.08 60.17
C ILE A 552 31.92 7.54 59.10
N ILE A 553 31.97 6.82 57.99
CA ILE A 553 32.64 7.30 56.80
C ILE A 553 31.75 8.40 56.22
N THR A 554 32.26 9.62 56.16
CA THR A 554 31.50 10.78 55.71
C THR A 554 31.86 11.19 54.31
N ASN A 555 33.06 10.86 53.89
CA ASN A 555 33.46 11.14 52.53
C ASN A 555 34.47 10.11 52.05
N VAL A 556 34.38 9.78 50.78
CA VAL A 556 35.43 9.07 50.06
C VAL A 556 35.79 9.95 48.88
N VAL A 557 36.88 10.69 49.01
CA VAL A 557 37.36 11.61 47.98
C VAL A 557 38.70 11.13 47.48
N GLY A 558 38.74 10.85 46.20
CA GLY A 558 39.93 10.37 45.55
C GLY A 558 39.69 10.25 44.08
N ALA A 559 40.78 10.05 43.38
CA ALA A 559 40.73 9.74 41.97
C ALA A 559 41.96 8.89 41.67
N ASN A 560 41.86 8.14 40.58
CA ASN A 560 42.91 7.22 40.17
C ASN A 560 43.16 6.16 41.25
N ASP A 561 44.40 5.92 41.64
CA ASP A 561 44.83 4.84 42.55
C ASP A 561 44.84 5.27 44.02
N LEU A 562 44.45 6.52 44.31
CA LEU A 562 44.60 7.15 45.62
C LEU A 562 43.29 7.76 46.09
N TYR A 563 42.76 7.19 47.17
CA TYR A 563 41.55 7.67 47.82
C TYR A 563 41.83 8.14 49.23
N THR A 564 41.16 9.21 49.61
CA THR A 564 41.08 9.69 50.97
C THR A 564 39.69 9.39 51.49
N VAL A 565 39.62 8.47 52.44
CA VAL A 565 38.40 8.16 53.17
C VAL A 565 38.38 9.00 54.42
N SER A 566 37.57 10.05 54.40
CA SER A 566 37.30 10.88 55.56
C SER A 566 36.27 10.17 56.44
N VAL A 567 36.72 9.81 57.62
CA VAL A 567 35.87 9.32 58.69
C VAL A 567 35.57 10.52 59.58
N LEU A 568 34.28 10.82 59.76
CA LEU A 568 33.90 11.71 60.83
C LEU A 568 33.67 10.89 62.09
N LEU A 569 34.37 11.34 63.10
CA LEU A 569 34.32 10.81 64.43
C LEU A 569 33.11 11.45 65.11
N ASN A 570 32.34 10.66 65.87
CA ASN A 570 31.32 11.29 66.71
C ASN A 570 31.99 12.03 67.86
N PRO A 571 31.44 13.17 68.29
CA PRO A 571 31.90 13.86 69.49
C PRO A 571 31.95 12.91 70.68
N GLY A 572 33.11 12.80 71.33
CA GLY A 572 33.35 11.78 72.34
C GLY A 572 34.67 11.05 72.09
N THR A 573 34.91 9.94 72.80
CA THR A 573 36.16 9.16 72.64
C THR A 573 35.91 8.01 71.67
N ASP A 574 36.72 7.89 70.62
CA ASP A 574 36.64 6.78 69.69
C ASP A 574 37.99 6.08 69.43
N VAL A 575 37.94 4.84 69.00
CA VAL A 575 39.05 4.01 68.49
C VAL A 575 38.57 3.41 67.18
N ILE A 576 39.18 3.83 66.08
CA ILE A 576 38.72 3.51 64.75
C ILE A 576 39.77 2.75 63.94
N ARG A 577 39.34 1.83 63.08
CA ARG A 577 40.16 1.15 62.05
C ARG A 577 39.35 1.05 60.78
N LEU A 578 39.94 1.47 59.66
CA LEU A 578 39.31 1.37 58.35
C LEU A 578 39.85 0.15 57.58
N ASP A 579 39.00 -0.84 57.35
CA ASP A 579 39.27 -1.96 56.47
C ASP A 579 38.48 -1.80 55.16
N LEU A 580 38.86 -2.48 54.09
CA LEU A 580 38.09 -2.56 52.84
C LEU A 580 37.59 -3.99 52.64
N ILE A 581 36.29 -4.14 52.44
CA ILE A 581 35.64 -5.42 52.20
C ILE A 581 35.11 -5.41 50.76
N ASN A 582 35.64 -6.31 49.94
CA ASN A 582 35.18 -6.49 48.58
C ASN A 582 33.73 -6.97 48.57
N ASN A 583 32.85 -6.08 48.11
CA ASN A 583 31.42 -6.26 47.91
C ASN A 583 31.05 -6.28 46.41
N ASN A 584 32.04 -6.34 45.52
CA ASN A 584 31.90 -6.29 44.05
C ASN A 584 31.34 -4.95 43.49
N SER A 585 31.53 -3.82 44.17
CA SER A 585 31.19 -2.48 43.63
C SER A 585 32.37 -1.79 42.93
N ILE A 586 33.58 -1.93 43.50
CA ILE A 586 34.79 -1.24 43.01
C ILE A 586 35.28 -1.90 41.73
N THR A 587 35.43 -1.08 40.69
CA THR A 587 35.97 -1.49 39.40
C THR A 587 37.15 -0.61 39.00
N ASP A 588 38.08 -1.11 38.19
CA ASP A 588 39.03 -0.24 37.49
C ASP A 588 38.35 0.54 36.33
N SER A 589 39.13 1.35 35.58
CA SER A 589 38.62 2.06 34.39
C SER A 589 38.14 1.15 33.27
N PHE A 590 38.40 -0.14 33.37
CA PHE A 590 38.14 -1.15 32.34
C PHE A 590 36.97 -2.06 32.74
N GLY A 591 36.45 -1.95 33.98
CA GLY A 591 35.33 -2.73 34.51
C GLY A 591 35.74 -4.00 35.26
N ASN A 592 37.02 -4.23 35.54
CA ASN A 592 37.44 -5.37 36.35
C ASN A 592 37.12 -5.12 37.82
N LEU A 593 36.42 -6.06 38.45
CA LEU A 593 36.08 -6.00 39.87
C LEU A 593 37.29 -6.21 40.76
N LEU A 594 37.36 -5.48 41.87
CA LEU A 594 38.36 -5.69 42.92
C LEU A 594 38.39 -7.16 43.39
N ASN A 595 39.57 -7.76 43.58
CA ASN A 595 39.64 -9.22 43.78
C ASN A 595 39.58 -9.71 45.24
N THR A 596 40.01 -8.92 46.23
CA THR A 596 40.18 -9.38 47.63
C THR A 596 39.90 -8.29 48.66
N ASN A 597 39.53 -8.72 49.87
CA ASN A 597 39.39 -7.85 51.04
C ASN A 597 40.75 -7.38 51.55
N PHE A 598 40.81 -6.20 52.16
CA PHE A 598 41.96 -5.68 52.89
C PHE A 598 41.57 -5.40 54.35
N THR A 599 42.01 -6.24 55.29
CA THR A 599 41.56 -6.24 56.70
C THR A 599 42.63 -5.81 57.71
N ASN A 600 43.60 -5.01 57.27
CA ASN A 600 44.74 -4.58 58.09
C ASN A 600 44.98 -3.06 58.02
N GLY A 601 43.92 -2.25 58.14
CA GLY A 601 44.05 -0.80 58.18
C GLY A 601 44.70 -0.25 59.46
N GLU A 602 45.25 0.97 59.40
CA GLU A 602 45.79 1.69 60.56
C GLU A 602 44.68 2.05 61.58
N VAL A 603 45.02 2.07 62.88
CA VAL A 603 44.08 2.38 63.99
C VAL A 603 44.28 3.82 64.49
N TYR A 604 43.19 4.56 64.77
CA TYR A 604 43.23 5.96 65.21
C TYR A 604 42.20 6.33 66.30
N SER A 605 42.41 7.41 67.08
CA SER A 605 41.54 7.80 68.22
C SER A 605 41.39 9.32 68.39
N THR A 606 40.16 9.82 68.67
CA THR A 606 39.78 11.28 68.65
C THR A 606 38.55 11.71 69.47
N SER A 607 38.20 13.02 69.41
CA SER A 607 37.04 13.83 69.93
C SER A 607 36.94 15.20 69.16
N PHE A 608 35.78 15.92 68.97
CA PHE A 608 35.51 17.35 68.47
C PHE A 608 34.02 17.69 67.94
N GLY A 609 33.66 18.79 67.18
CA GLY A 609 32.34 19.55 67.06
C GLY A 609 31.26 19.48 65.87
N VAL A 610 30.71 20.63 65.33
CA VAL A 610 29.32 20.91 64.77
C VAL A 610 28.82 20.33 63.37
N PRO A 611 27.48 20.14 63.12
CA PRO A 611 26.89 19.42 61.93
C PRO A 611 26.55 20.26 60.67
N VAL A 612 26.65 19.74 59.42
CA VAL A 612 26.16 20.38 58.14
C VAL A 612 25.60 19.36 57.09
N VAL A 613 24.94 19.80 56.01
CA VAL A 613 24.43 18.94 54.89
C VAL A 613 25.53 18.61 53.87
N ALA A 614 25.67 17.34 53.49
CA ALA A 614 26.68 16.85 52.52
C ALA A 614 26.14 16.71 51.08
N SER A 615 24.97 16.11 50.87
CA SER A 615 24.40 15.90 49.52
C SER A 615 22.90 15.60 49.52
N ILE A 616 22.23 15.94 48.40
CA ILE A 616 20.87 15.48 48.07
C ILE A 616 20.86 14.97 46.62
N VAL A 617 20.67 13.66 46.42
CA VAL A 617 20.75 12.99 45.08
C VAL A 617 19.52 12.14 44.79
N ARG A 618 19.22 11.90 43.51
CA ARG A 618 18.08 11.07 43.08
C ARG A 618 18.33 9.59 43.38
N ALA A 619 17.28 8.87 43.76
CA ALA A 619 17.31 7.42 43.97
C ALA A 619 16.28 6.64 43.11
N SER A 620 15.56 7.32 42.21
CA SER A 620 14.56 6.73 41.30
C SER A 620 14.91 6.95 39.83
N ASN A 621 14.21 6.27 38.90
CA ASN A 621 14.41 6.43 37.46
C ASN A 621 14.09 7.85 36.98
N ASN A 622 14.78 8.32 35.94
CA ASN A 622 14.59 9.63 35.33
C ASN A 622 14.83 9.57 33.81
N PRO A 623 13.94 10.11 32.95
CA PRO A 623 12.64 10.71 33.27
C PRO A 623 11.65 9.70 33.89
N THR A 624 10.56 10.18 34.50
CA THR A 624 9.58 9.30 35.16
C THR A 624 8.15 9.87 35.18
N ASN A 625 7.16 8.97 35.13
CA ASN A 625 5.75 9.27 35.37
C ASN A 625 5.24 8.86 36.77
N ALA A 626 6.13 8.34 37.63
CA ALA A 626 5.75 7.80 38.93
C ALA A 626 5.13 8.86 39.86
N SER A 627 4.16 8.45 40.69
CA SER A 627 3.49 9.33 41.66
C SER A 627 4.37 9.71 42.84
N SER A 628 5.49 9.00 43.05
CA SER A 628 6.51 9.32 44.04
C SER A 628 7.90 8.96 43.53
N VAL A 629 8.88 9.72 44.00
CA VAL A 629 10.31 9.50 43.78
C VAL A 629 11.05 9.65 45.09
N ASP A 630 12.20 9.00 45.20
CA ASP A 630 13.04 9.05 46.39
C ASP A 630 14.29 9.89 46.15
N PHE A 631 14.67 10.65 47.19
CA PHE A 631 15.94 11.33 47.32
C PHE A 631 16.73 10.77 48.50
N ILE A 632 18.06 10.73 48.37
CA ILE A 632 18.96 10.41 49.48
C ILE A 632 19.59 11.70 49.99
N VAL A 633 19.41 11.99 51.28
CA VAL A 633 19.92 13.17 51.99
C VAL A 633 20.97 12.75 53.01
N THR A 634 22.18 13.31 52.89
CA THR A 634 23.33 12.95 53.74
C THR A 634 23.82 14.18 54.50
N PHE A 635 24.13 14.02 55.79
CA PHE A 635 24.73 15.05 56.66
C PHE A 635 26.19 14.70 56.97
N THR A 636 26.97 15.65 57.47
CA THR A 636 28.37 15.42 57.86
C THR A 636 28.51 14.65 59.15
N GLU A 637 27.49 14.58 60.00
CA GLU A 637 27.47 13.75 61.21
C GLU A 637 26.06 13.20 61.47
N LEU A 638 25.91 12.31 62.45
CA LEU A 638 24.58 11.88 62.88
C LEU A 638 23.83 13.06 63.51
N VAL A 639 22.69 13.37 62.90
CA VAL A 639 21.78 14.42 63.36
C VAL A 639 20.48 13.81 63.86
N ASN A 640 19.80 14.52 64.73
CA ASN A 640 18.45 14.26 65.20
C ASN A 640 17.55 15.40 64.73
N GLY A 641 16.25 15.14 64.62
CA GLY A 641 15.26 16.19 64.37
C GLY A 641 14.92 16.44 62.90
N VAL A 642 15.45 15.66 61.95
CA VAL A 642 15.06 15.76 60.54
C VAL A 642 13.58 15.41 60.37
N ASP A 643 12.79 16.37 59.91
CA ASP A 643 11.37 16.20 59.65
C ASP A 643 10.93 16.88 58.34
N ILE A 644 9.65 16.76 58.02
CA ILE A 644 9.06 17.25 56.77
C ILE A 644 9.20 18.76 56.56
N ASN A 645 9.28 19.54 57.64
CA ASN A 645 9.36 21.00 57.59
C ASN A 645 10.75 21.50 57.18
N ASP A 646 11.74 20.62 57.17
CA ASP A 646 13.11 20.95 56.74
C ASP A 646 13.23 20.93 55.21
N PHE A 647 12.19 20.55 54.48
CA PHE A 647 12.26 20.38 53.02
C PHE A 647 11.27 21.25 52.25
N VAL A 648 11.72 21.79 51.13
CA VAL A 648 10.90 22.49 50.15
C VAL A 648 10.99 21.77 48.81
N VAL A 649 9.83 21.41 48.26
CA VAL A 649 9.74 20.73 46.97
C VAL A 649 9.17 21.69 45.93
N SER A 650 9.79 21.71 44.75
CA SER A 650 9.30 22.46 43.58
C SER A 650 8.20 21.69 42.82
N ASN A 651 7.63 22.31 41.78
CA ASN A 651 6.65 21.69 40.89
C ASN A 651 5.39 21.10 41.58
N ASN A 652 4.91 21.75 42.65
CA ASN A 652 3.76 21.31 43.46
C ASN A 652 3.90 19.90 44.09
N GLY A 653 5.12 19.36 44.16
CA GLY A 653 5.39 18.16 44.94
C GLY A 653 5.39 18.43 46.44
N PHE A 654 5.41 17.37 47.25
CA PHE A 654 5.56 17.47 48.70
C PHE A 654 6.18 16.18 49.26
N VAL A 655 6.94 16.30 50.34
CA VAL A 655 7.50 15.14 51.04
C VAL A 655 6.35 14.36 51.69
N THR A 656 6.35 13.03 51.55
CA THR A 656 5.33 12.15 52.14
C THR A 656 5.88 11.30 53.27
N ASN A 657 7.17 10.97 53.21
CA ASN A 657 7.83 10.15 54.21
C ASN A 657 9.32 10.50 54.29
N ILE A 658 9.86 10.40 55.49
CA ILE A 658 11.31 10.49 55.75
C ILE A 658 11.67 9.22 56.52
N ASN A 659 12.51 8.39 55.93
CA ASN A 659 13.02 7.20 56.57
C ASN A 659 14.46 7.44 57.02
N ASP A 660 14.72 7.32 58.32
CA ASP A 660 16.07 7.33 58.88
C ASP A 660 16.74 5.98 58.55
N ALA A 661 17.60 6.02 57.54
CA ALA A 661 18.35 4.89 57.03
C ALA A 661 19.84 5.13 57.28
N ASN A 662 20.21 5.36 58.55
CA ASN A 662 21.57 5.63 59.03
C ASN A 662 22.66 4.98 58.14
N PRO A 663 23.59 5.77 57.55
CA PRO A 663 23.93 7.16 57.93
C PRO A 663 23.17 8.27 57.16
N PHE A 664 22.15 7.96 56.37
CA PHE A 664 21.43 8.94 55.55
C PHE A 664 19.91 8.87 55.74
N TYR A 665 19.20 9.83 55.15
CA TYR A 665 17.75 9.87 55.13
C TYR A 665 17.25 9.60 53.71
N ILE A 666 16.27 8.72 53.58
CA ILE A 666 15.52 8.54 52.33
C ILE A 666 14.27 9.40 52.43
N VAL A 667 14.20 10.42 51.58
CA VAL A 667 13.08 11.36 51.51
C VAL A 667 12.22 10.99 50.32
N THR A 668 11.05 10.42 50.60
CA THR A 668 10.05 10.11 49.58
C THR A 668 9.23 11.36 49.29
N VAL A 669 9.20 11.74 48.02
CA VAL A 669 8.53 12.94 47.52
C VAL A 669 7.40 12.54 46.59
N ASN A 670 6.18 13.02 46.87
CA ASN A 670 5.08 12.96 45.91
C ASN A 670 5.37 13.92 44.75
N THR A 671 5.27 13.43 43.52
CA THR A 671 5.61 14.19 42.32
C THR A 671 4.52 15.17 41.85
N GLY A 672 3.44 15.30 42.61
CA GLY A 672 2.30 16.15 42.25
C GLY A 672 1.56 15.66 41.01
N THR A 673 0.95 16.59 40.28
CA THR A 673 0.22 16.33 39.01
C THR A 673 0.80 17.07 37.80
N ASN A 674 1.73 18.00 38.01
CA ASN A 674 2.33 18.82 36.96
C ASN A 674 3.51 18.12 36.28
N GLU A 675 3.62 18.26 34.97
CA GLU A 675 4.83 17.87 34.22
C GLU A 675 5.99 18.87 34.45
N GLY A 676 7.21 18.45 34.11
CA GLY A 676 8.40 19.30 34.17
C GLY A 676 9.38 18.93 35.29
N ILE A 677 10.26 19.88 35.65
CA ILE A 677 11.38 19.62 36.56
C ILE A 677 10.91 19.64 38.02
N LEU A 678 11.16 18.55 38.76
CA LEU A 678 10.93 18.45 40.21
C LEU A 678 12.27 18.38 40.96
N LYS A 679 12.39 19.17 42.01
CA LYS A 679 13.60 19.34 42.83
C LYS A 679 13.25 19.46 44.32
N LEU A 680 14.10 18.90 45.17
CA LEU A 680 14.02 18.92 46.63
C LEU A 680 15.15 19.79 47.21
N ASP A 681 14.81 20.88 47.90
CA ASP A 681 15.78 21.70 48.63
C ASP A 681 15.59 21.51 50.15
N LEU A 682 16.66 21.67 50.94
CA LEU A 682 16.61 21.63 52.41
C LEU A 682 16.74 23.06 52.96
N ILE A 683 15.85 23.42 53.89
CA ILE A 683 15.83 24.71 54.58
C ILE A 683 16.15 24.48 56.06
N ASP A 684 17.24 25.08 56.52
CA ASP A 684 17.65 25.06 57.90
C ASP A 684 16.76 25.99 58.76
N ASN A 685 16.31 25.46 59.88
CA ASN A 685 15.46 26.11 60.88
C ASN A 685 15.96 25.85 62.32
N ASP A 686 17.22 25.41 62.48
CA ASP A 686 17.84 24.97 63.73
C ASP A 686 17.19 23.74 64.42
N SER A 687 16.20 23.06 63.79
CA SER A 687 15.54 21.88 64.37
C SER A 687 16.42 20.63 64.33
N ILE A 688 17.28 20.55 63.31
CA ILE A 688 18.22 19.47 63.09
C ILE A 688 19.45 19.70 63.98
N THR A 689 19.78 18.77 64.87
CA THR A 689 20.88 18.91 65.85
C THR A 689 21.71 17.65 65.97
N ASN A 690 22.99 17.76 66.32
CA ASN A 690 23.79 16.56 66.60
C ASN A 690 23.53 15.98 68.01
N SER A 691 24.26 14.92 68.37
CA SER A 691 24.17 14.28 69.70
C SER A 691 24.50 15.20 70.89
N GLN A 692 25.13 16.35 70.63
CA GLN A 692 25.46 17.39 71.61
C GLN A 692 24.44 18.54 71.63
N ASN A 693 23.31 18.39 70.93
CA ASN A 693 22.29 19.43 70.69
C ASN A 693 22.81 20.68 69.99
N ILE A 694 23.89 20.56 69.18
CA ILE A 694 24.36 21.67 68.36
C ILE A 694 23.55 21.69 67.04
N PRO A 695 22.91 22.82 66.68
CA PRO A 695 22.13 22.92 65.44
C PRO A 695 22.95 22.78 64.16
N LEU A 696 22.28 22.36 63.09
CA LEU A 696 22.79 22.29 61.72
C LEU A 696 23.35 23.65 61.28
N GLY A 697 24.64 23.71 60.94
CA GLY A 697 25.35 24.95 60.63
C GLY A 697 25.82 25.76 61.84
N GLY A 698 25.52 25.31 63.07
CA GLY A 698 25.62 26.11 64.30
C GLY A 698 24.35 26.95 64.54
N GLU A 699 24.29 27.72 65.63
CA GLU A 699 23.10 28.54 65.93
C GLU A 699 22.82 29.59 64.83
N GLY A 700 21.68 29.46 64.15
CA GLY A 700 21.08 30.54 63.36
C GLY A 700 20.36 30.09 62.08
N ILE A 701 19.03 30.12 62.09
CA ILE A 701 18.11 29.87 60.96
C ILE A 701 18.67 30.26 59.58
N GLY A 702 18.74 29.28 58.70
CA GLY A 702 19.04 29.42 57.27
C GLY A 702 20.52 29.47 56.94
N ASN A 703 21.40 29.31 57.94
CA ASN A 703 22.85 29.31 57.77
C ASN A 703 23.35 28.03 57.06
N ALA A 704 22.51 27.00 56.96
CA ALA A 704 22.82 25.69 56.37
C ALA A 704 21.81 25.21 55.31
N ASN A 705 21.08 26.13 54.65
CA ASN A 705 20.21 25.77 53.51
C ASN A 705 20.98 25.06 52.39
N PHE A 706 20.36 24.03 51.79
CA PHE A 706 20.93 23.30 50.66
C PHE A 706 20.00 23.36 49.45
N THR A 707 20.44 24.09 48.41
CA THR A 707 19.64 24.31 47.18
C THR A 707 20.31 23.76 45.92
N ASN A 708 21.25 22.81 46.02
CA ASN A 708 21.95 22.26 44.85
C ASN A 708 21.63 20.77 44.63
N ALA A 709 20.41 20.35 44.96
CA ALA A 709 19.97 18.99 44.74
C ALA A 709 19.79 18.66 43.26
N GLU A 710 19.96 17.39 42.93
CA GLU A 710 19.55 16.85 41.63
C GLU A 710 18.04 16.99 41.40
N SER A 711 17.61 16.95 40.13
CA SER A 711 16.20 17.13 39.76
C SER A 711 15.67 16.02 38.86
N PHE A 712 14.40 15.64 39.03
CA PHE A 712 13.68 14.73 38.15
C PHE A 712 12.96 15.48 37.02
N THR A 713 12.91 14.90 35.83
CA THR A 713 12.01 15.30 34.74
C THR A 713 10.76 14.44 34.83
N ILE A 714 9.66 15.08 35.20
CA ILE A 714 8.35 14.45 35.31
C ILE A 714 7.64 14.56 33.97
N ASP A 715 7.38 13.42 33.37
CA ASP A 715 6.72 13.30 32.08
C ASP A 715 5.52 12.37 32.22
N ARG A 716 4.33 12.90 31.98
CA ARG A 716 3.07 12.16 32.08
C ARG A 716 2.32 12.13 30.74
N THR A 717 2.94 12.61 29.67
CA THR A 717 2.32 12.69 28.36
C THR A 717 2.55 11.36 27.65
N PRO A 718 1.49 10.60 27.33
CA PRO A 718 1.68 9.37 26.59
C PRO A 718 2.13 9.63 25.16
N PRO A 719 3.07 8.84 24.61
CA PRO A 719 3.49 8.97 23.23
C PRO A 719 2.31 8.77 22.28
N GLN A 720 2.35 9.43 21.12
CA GLN A 720 1.36 9.34 20.04
C GLN A 720 2.03 8.96 18.72
N VAL A 721 1.32 8.21 17.86
CA VAL A 721 1.72 8.06 16.45
C VAL A 721 1.24 9.29 15.69
N THR A 722 2.17 10.05 15.10
CA THR A 722 1.85 11.28 14.37
C THR A 722 1.59 11.03 12.89
N SER A 723 2.27 10.06 12.28
CA SER A 723 2.00 9.67 10.88
C SER A 723 2.52 8.27 10.55
N ILE A 724 1.88 7.62 9.57
CA ILE A 724 2.39 6.43 8.86
C ILE A 724 2.26 6.69 7.36
N VAL A 725 3.38 6.96 6.70
CA VAL A 725 3.43 7.38 5.29
C VAL A 725 4.21 6.40 4.43
N ARG A 726 3.91 6.37 3.12
CA ARG A 726 4.62 5.51 2.17
C ARG A 726 6.06 5.99 1.96
N ALA A 727 6.99 5.04 1.88
CA ALA A 727 8.41 5.30 1.60
C ALA A 727 8.92 4.53 0.36
N SER A 728 8.01 3.95 -0.43
CA SER A 728 8.30 3.26 -1.69
C SER A 728 7.42 3.81 -2.81
N ASN A 729 7.69 3.41 -4.06
CA ASN A 729 6.91 3.82 -5.22
C ASN A 729 5.46 3.34 -5.15
N ASN A 730 4.53 4.13 -5.67
CA ASN A 730 3.10 3.81 -5.73
C ASN A 730 2.48 4.34 -7.03
N PRO A 731 1.75 3.54 -7.83
CA PRO A 731 1.53 2.09 -7.67
C PRO A 731 2.83 1.28 -7.82
N THR A 732 2.85 0.05 -7.32
CA THR A 732 4.04 -0.82 -7.40
C THR A 732 3.69 -2.28 -7.68
N ILE A 733 4.68 -2.99 -8.21
CA ILE A 733 4.69 -4.44 -8.44
C ILE A 733 5.66 -5.18 -7.50
N ASP A 734 6.40 -4.44 -6.66
CA ASP A 734 7.47 -4.97 -5.83
C ASP A 734 6.94 -5.99 -4.82
N SER A 735 7.80 -6.92 -4.41
CA SER A 735 7.47 -7.97 -3.43
C SER A 735 7.38 -7.44 -1.99
N SER A 736 7.91 -6.25 -1.73
CA SER A 736 7.82 -5.56 -0.44
C SER A 736 7.80 -4.04 -0.63
N VAL A 737 7.26 -3.32 0.34
CA VAL A 737 7.20 -1.86 0.40
C VAL A 737 7.59 -1.37 1.79
N ASN A 738 8.09 -0.16 1.89
CA ASN A 738 8.45 0.48 3.15
C ASN A 738 7.43 1.56 3.54
N TYR A 739 7.18 1.67 4.84
CA TYR A 739 6.48 2.77 5.49
C TYR A 739 7.42 3.48 6.47
N ILE A 740 7.20 4.77 6.67
CA ILE A 740 7.80 5.55 7.76
C ILE A 740 6.71 5.81 8.80
N ALA A 741 6.91 5.31 10.02
CA ALA A 741 6.08 5.57 11.18
C ALA A 741 6.79 6.58 12.10
N THR A 742 6.09 7.65 12.47
CA THR A 742 6.63 8.74 13.31
C THR A 742 5.86 8.84 14.61
N PHE A 743 6.57 9.01 15.72
CA PHE A 743 5.98 9.20 17.05
C PHE A 743 6.15 10.65 17.52
N SER A 744 5.38 11.09 18.52
CA SER A 744 5.49 12.42 19.14
C SER A 744 6.79 12.62 19.90
N GLU A 745 7.44 11.52 20.28
CA GLU A 745 8.64 11.44 21.10
C GLU A 745 9.32 10.07 20.94
N PRO A 746 10.55 9.89 21.46
CA PRO A 746 11.23 8.59 21.44
C PRO A 746 10.48 7.52 22.24
N VAL A 747 10.25 6.37 21.61
CA VAL A 747 9.60 5.21 22.21
C VAL A 747 10.52 3.98 22.23
N ILE A 748 10.18 3.00 23.04
CA ILE A 748 10.84 1.69 23.12
C ILE A 748 9.84 0.56 22.83
N ASN A 749 10.37 -0.64 22.54
CA ASN A 749 9.60 -1.86 22.28
C ASN A 749 8.68 -1.85 21.05
N VAL A 750 9.02 -1.08 20.01
CA VAL A 750 8.30 -1.14 18.73
C VAL A 750 8.76 -2.34 17.91
N ASP A 751 7.85 -3.24 17.57
CA ASP A 751 8.11 -4.43 16.75
C ASP A 751 6.98 -4.70 15.72
N THR A 752 7.13 -5.76 14.92
CA THR A 752 6.18 -6.09 13.85
C THR A 752 4.77 -6.42 14.34
N SER A 753 4.60 -6.82 15.60
CA SER A 753 3.30 -7.19 16.20
C SER A 753 2.43 -5.99 16.56
N ASP A 754 3.01 -4.79 16.62
CA ASP A 754 2.29 -3.54 16.86
C ASP A 754 1.53 -3.06 15.62
N PHE A 755 1.89 -3.58 14.46
CA PHE A 755 1.33 -3.15 13.19
C PHE A 755 0.22 -4.09 12.69
N PHE A 756 -0.85 -3.46 12.21
CA PHE A 756 -1.96 -4.15 11.57
C PHE A 756 -2.02 -3.76 10.09
N ILE A 757 -2.17 -4.75 9.22
CA ILE A 757 -2.22 -4.51 7.78
C ILE A 757 -3.64 -4.73 7.28
N THR A 758 -4.22 -3.67 6.71
CA THR A 758 -5.51 -3.74 6.04
C THR A 758 -5.28 -3.97 4.55
N THR A 759 -5.84 -5.05 4.00
CA THR A 759 -5.68 -5.40 2.58
C THR A 759 -7.03 -5.57 1.88
N SER A 760 -7.12 -5.22 0.60
CA SER A 760 -8.34 -5.48 -0.18
C SER A 760 -8.34 -6.80 -0.95
N ASN A 761 -7.17 -7.42 -1.23
CA ASN A 761 -7.02 -8.70 -1.98
C ASN A 761 -5.58 -9.28 -1.92
N LEU A 762 -4.87 -9.07 -0.81
CA LEU A 762 -3.48 -9.46 -0.64
C LEU A 762 -3.32 -10.34 0.59
N ASN A 763 -2.30 -11.20 0.64
CA ASN A 763 -1.90 -11.93 1.84
C ASN A 763 -0.58 -11.37 2.42
N SER A 764 -0.62 -10.08 2.73
CA SER A 764 0.52 -9.28 3.19
C SER A 764 0.82 -9.44 4.69
N PHE A 765 2.07 -9.19 5.10
CA PHE A 765 2.50 -9.20 6.49
C PHE A 765 3.72 -8.29 6.70
N ALA A 766 3.89 -7.76 7.92
CA ALA A 766 5.08 -6.99 8.28
C ALA A 766 6.29 -7.92 8.39
N ILE A 767 7.41 -7.52 7.79
CA ILE A 767 8.64 -8.32 7.71
C ILE A 767 9.65 -7.83 8.75
N ASN A 768 9.81 -6.51 8.86
CA ASN A 768 10.87 -5.91 9.65
C ASN A 768 10.47 -4.52 10.16
N VAL A 769 11.02 -4.12 11.30
CA VAL A 769 10.92 -2.77 11.87
C VAL A 769 12.33 -2.31 12.24
N GLN A 770 12.77 -1.20 11.66
CA GLN A 770 14.07 -0.61 11.94
C GLN A 770 13.90 0.73 12.66
N ASN A 771 14.56 0.90 13.81
CA ASN A 771 14.62 2.17 14.51
C ASN A 771 15.64 3.09 13.82
N GLN A 772 15.18 4.22 13.32
CA GLN A 772 15.96 5.30 12.70
C GLN A 772 15.58 6.62 13.37
N ASN A 773 15.78 6.67 14.70
CA ASN A 773 15.41 7.80 15.59
C ASN A 773 15.47 9.16 14.85
N PRO A 774 14.33 9.88 14.68
CA PRO A 774 13.08 9.79 15.44
C PRO A 774 11.95 8.95 14.80
N PHE A 775 12.21 8.18 13.75
CA PHE A 775 11.16 7.41 13.06
C PHE A 775 11.52 5.93 12.89
N TYR A 776 10.51 5.13 12.59
CA TYR A 776 10.65 3.71 12.32
C TYR A 776 10.37 3.42 10.85
N ILE A 777 11.26 2.65 10.22
CA ILE A 777 11.02 2.11 8.88
C ILE A 777 10.40 0.73 9.03
N VAL A 778 9.17 0.57 8.55
CA VAL A 778 8.43 -0.69 8.59
C VAL A 778 8.38 -1.28 7.19
N THR A 779 9.04 -2.42 7.00
CA THR A 779 9.03 -3.15 5.74
C THR A 779 7.88 -4.15 5.74
N VAL A 780 7.03 -4.08 4.73
CA VAL A 780 5.82 -4.90 4.58
C VAL A 780 5.90 -5.72 3.30
N SER A 781 5.67 -7.03 3.39
CA SER A 781 5.51 -7.90 2.23
C SER A 781 4.23 -7.55 1.49
N THR A 782 4.29 -7.30 0.17
CA THR A 782 3.08 -7.04 -0.61
C THR A 782 2.22 -8.29 -0.78
N GLY A 783 2.76 -9.49 -0.50
CA GLY A 783 2.05 -10.76 -0.63
C GLY A 783 1.72 -11.09 -2.10
N ALA A 784 1.07 -12.22 -2.32
CA ALA A 784 0.42 -12.54 -3.58
C ALA A 784 -0.87 -11.73 -3.74
N GLY A 785 -1.20 -11.37 -4.97
CA GLY A 785 -2.41 -10.61 -5.27
C GLY A 785 -2.18 -9.27 -5.94
N SER A 786 -3.29 -8.60 -6.25
CA SER A 786 -3.34 -7.19 -6.62
C SER A 786 -4.47 -6.53 -5.85
N GLY A 787 -4.24 -5.34 -5.33
CA GLY A 787 -5.18 -4.67 -4.44
C GLY A 787 -4.51 -3.56 -3.66
N ASN A 788 -5.20 -3.08 -2.63
CA ASN A 788 -4.67 -2.05 -1.76
C ASN A 788 -4.08 -2.66 -0.48
N LEU A 789 -3.01 -2.05 -0.01
CA LEU A 789 -2.31 -2.38 1.23
C LEU A 789 -2.16 -1.11 2.06
N ARG A 790 -2.70 -1.10 3.28
CA ARG A 790 -2.51 -0.02 4.26
C ARG A 790 -1.87 -0.57 5.53
N LEU A 791 -0.91 0.16 6.08
CA LEU A 791 -0.30 -0.13 7.37
C LEU A 791 -0.88 0.78 8.44
N ASP A 792 -1.43 0.18 9.48
CA ASP A 792 -1.95 0.83 10.68
C ASP A 792 -1.16 0.35 11.90
N LEU A 793 -1.26 1.06 13.03
CA LEU A 793 -0.67 0.65 14.31
C LEU A 793 -1.79 0.45 15.34
N ILE A 794 -1.80 -0.70 15.99
CA ILE A 794 -2.75 -1.01 17.06
C ILE A 794 -2.02 -0.98 18.39
N ASN A 795 -2.45 -0.10 19.29
CA ASN A 795 -2.03 -0.16 20.69
C ASN A 795 -2.41 -1.52 21.32
N ASN A 796 -1.39 -2.34 21.58
CA ASN A 796 -1.44 -3.63 22.27
C ASN A 796 -0.80 -3.55 23.67
N ASN A 797 -0.47 -2.34 24.16
CA ASN A 797 0.25 -2.07 25.39
C ASN A 797 1.69 -2.63 25.45
N SER A 798 2.40 -2.73 24.32
CA SER A 798 3.84 -3.05 24.28
C SER A 798 4.74 -1.81 24.27
N ILE A 799 4.30 -0.74 23.58
CA ILE A 799 5.09 0.47 23.33
C ILE A 799 4.95 1.46 24.49
N SER A 800 6.08 1.94 25.00
CA SER A 800 6.16 3.03 25.98
C SER A 800 7.24 4.05 25.61
N ASP A 801 7.17 5.23 26.21
CA ASP A 801 8.29 6.16 26.22
C ASP A 801 9.36 5.76 27.27
N LEU A 802 10.35 6.63 27.47
CA LEU A 802 11.41 6.44 28.48
C LEU A 802 10.97 6.75 29.92
N ALA A 803 9.89 7.50 30.12
CA ALA A 803 9.31 7.82 31.42
C ALA A 803 8.37 6.73 31.94
N GLY A 804 7.98 5.80 31.06
CA GLY A 804 7.07 4.69 31.32
C GLY A 804 5.61 4.97 30.95
N ASN A 805 5.30 6.03 30.19
CA ASN A 805 3.94 6.22 29.68
C ASN A 805 3.70 5.28 28.50
N MET A 806 2.60 4.52 28.57
CA MET A 806 2.19 3.61 27.51
C MET A 806 1.57 4.38 26.36
N LEU A 807 1.82 3.96 25.11
CA LEU A 807 1.06 4.44 23.96
C LEU A 807 -0.44 4.33 24.25
N ASN A 808 -1.22 5.39 24.02
CA ASN A 808 -2.62 5.43 24.46
C ASN A 808 -3.66 5.28 23.33
N GLN A 809 -3.27 5.35 22.05
CA GLN A 809 -4.19 5.37 20.92
C GLN A 809 -3.73 4.47 19.77
N HIS A 810 -4.71 3.91 19.05
CA HIS A 810 -4.47 3.27 17.75
C HIS A 810 -4.27 4.34 16.68
N PHE A 811 -3.50 4.01 15.66
CA PHE A 811 -3.38 4.80 14.44
C PHE A 811 -3.94 4.01 13.26
N THR A 812 -5.10 4.42 12.75
CA THR A 812 -5.85 3.68 11.70
C THR A 812 -5.98 4.43 10.38
N ASN A 813 -5.15 5.46 10.20
CA ASN A 813 -5.17 6.36 9.05
C ASN A 813 -3.83 6.33 8.29
N GLY A 814 -3.21 5.15 8.18
CA GLY A 814 -2.01 5.00 7.35
C GLY A 814 -2.29 5.25 5.87
N GLU A 815 -1.26 5.65 5.14
CA GLU A 815 -1.37 5.72 3.68
C GLU A 815 -1.52 4.32 3.05
N SER A 816 -2.15 4.24 1.87
CA SER A 816 -2.33 2.97 1.15
C SER A 816 -1.47 2.88 -0.10
N PHE A 817 -0.84 1.73 -0.33
CA PHE A 817 -0.27 1.35 -1.62
C PHE A 817 -1.31 0.67 -2.51
N THR A 818 -1.21 0.88 -3.82
CA THR A 818 -1.88 0.09 -4.86
C THR A 818 -0.88 -0.88 -5.47
N ILE A 819 -1.14 -2.18 -5.28
CA ILE A 819 -0.32 -3.29 -5.77
C ILE A 819 -0.96 -3.85 -7.04
N ALA A 820 -0.22 -3.85 -8.15
CA ALA A 820 -0.75 -4.20 -9.47
C ALA A 820 0.12 -5.25 -10.19
N LYS A 821 0.00 -6.52 -9.80
CA LYS A 821 0.84 -7.60 -10.34
C LYS A 821 0.30 -8.10 -11.70
N PRO A 822 1.04 -7.95 -12.80
CA PRO A 822 0.61 -8.39 -14.13
C PRO A 822 0.43 -9.91 -14.21
N PRO A 823 -0.56 -10.41 -14.98
CA PRO A 823 -0.71 -11.84 -15.23
C PRO A 823 0.50 -12.44 -15.96
N VAL A 824 0.88 -13.65 -15.55
CA VAL A 824 1.93 -14.45 -16.18
C VAL A 824 1.35 -15.76 -16.71
N ASN A 825 2.08 -16.40 -17.63
CA ASN A 825 1.72 -17.71 -18.15
C ASN A 825 2.03 -18.83 -17.12
N PHE A 826 1.25 -18.89 -16.04
CA PHE A 826 1.36 -19.91 -14.98
C PHE A 826 0.09 -20.77 -14.92
N ASP A 827 0.24 -22.05 -14.57
CA ASP A 827 -0.81 -23.06 -14.71
C ASP A 827 -2.04 -22.80 -13.83
N ALA A 828 -3.22 -23.17 -14.35
CA ALA A 828 -4.48 -23.02 -13.65
C ALA A 828 -4.73 -24.20 -12.68
N PRO A 829 -5.29 -23.96 -11.48
CA PRO A 829 -5.79 -25.02 -10.62
C PRO A 829 -7.08 -25.64 -11.19
N ASN A 830 -7.37 -26.88 -10.82
CA ASN A 830 -8.61 -27.58 -11.18
C ASN A 830 -9.58 -27.59 -9.99
N LEU A 831 -10.78 -27.04 -10.16
CA LEU A 831 -11.84 -27.09 -9.14
C LEU A 831 -12.38 -28.51 -8.94
N PHE A 832 -12.55 -28.91 -7.68
CA PHE A 832 -13.18 -30.18 -7.30
C PHE A 832 -14.71 -30.01 -7.19
N THR A 833 -15.37 -30.00 -8.35
CA THR A 833 -16.82 -29.76 -8.47
C THR A 833 -17.68 -30.81 -7.76
N ASN A 834 -17.18 -32.03 -7.59
CA ASN A 834 -17.85 -33.07 -6.80
C ASN A 834 -18.01 -32.74 -5.31
N ARG A 835 -17.26 -31.75 -4.82
CA ARG A 835 -17.34 -31.24 -3.44
C ARG A 835 -18.18 -29.96 -3.31
N ILE A 836 -18.63 -29.40 -4.44
CA ILE A 836 -19.49 -28.22 -4.50
C ILE A 836 -20.82 -28.65 -5.12
N PRO A 837 -21.83 -29.02 -4.31
CA PRO A 837 -23.12 -29.45 -4.83
C PRO A 837 -23.70 -28.38 -5.77
N ALA A 838 -24.21 -28.79 -6.94
CA ALA A 838 -24.83 -27.86 -7.88
C ALA A 838 -26.05 -27.13 -7.28
N LEU A 839 -26.71 -27.74 -6.29
CA LEU A 839 -27.74 -27.15 -5.44
C LEU A 839 -27.41 -27.52 -3.98
N SER A 840 -27.32 -26.53 -3.10
CA SER A 840 -26.97 -26.73 -1.70
C SER A 840 -27.83 -25.90 -0.76
N ASN A 841 -28.29 -26.51 0.32
CA ASN A 841 -28.87 -25.80 1.45
C ASN A 841 -27.85 -25.37 2.52
N ASN A 842 -26.57 -25.64 2.31
CA ASN A 842 -25.52 -25.10 3.14
C ASN A 842 -25.08 -23.74 2.58
N PRO A 843 -25.34 -22.61 3.26
CA PRO A 843 -24.94 -21.29 2.79
C PRO A 843 -23.42 -21.06 2.79
N ARG A 844 -22.63 -22.02 3.28
CA ARG A 844 -21.16 -22.02 3.27
C ARG A 844 -20.63 -23.28 2.60
N PRO A 845 -20.84 -23.45 1.27
CA PRO A 845 -20.30 -24.60 0.56
C PRO A 845 -18.78 -24.61 0.68
N ASN A 846 -18.20 -25.80 0.85
CA ASN A 846 -16.75 -25.96 0.94
C ASN A 846 -16.17 -26.02 -0.48
N ILE A 847 -15.28 -25.10 -0.81
CA ILE A 847 -14.71 -24.96 -2.17
C ILE A 847 -13.27 -25.45 -2.12
N SER A 848 -12.89 -26.36 -3.00
CA SER A 848 -11.51 -26.86 -3.04
C SER A 848 -11.04 -27.13 -4.47
N TRP A 849 -9.72 -27.14 -4.67
CA TRP A 849 -9.08 -27.28 -5.96
C TRP A 849 -7.75 -28.06 -5.89
N SER A 850 -7.19 -28.41 -7.04
CA SER A 850 -5.91 -29.10 -7.13
C SER A 850 -4.73 -28.19 -6.79
N ASN A 851 -3.73 -28.74 -6.11
CA ASN A 851 -2.44 -28.06 -5.93
C ASN A 851 -1.73 -27.85 -7.28
N VAL A 852 -1.19 -26.64 -7.50
CA VAL A 852 -0.35 -26.28 -8.66
C VAL A 852 1.11 -26.25 -8.22
N LYS A 853 1.99 -26.90 -9.00
CA LYS A 853 3.42 -26.98 -8.65
C LYS A 853 4.05 -25.58 -8.61
N ASN A 854 4.83 -25.30 -7.57
CA ASN A 854 5.47 -24.00 -7.30
C ASN A 854 4.51 -22.82 -7.05
N ALA A 855 3.24 -23.10 -6.76
CA ALA A 855 2.30 -22.06 -6.37
C ALA A 855 2.54 -21.61 -4.93
N GLN A 856 2.59 -20.30 -4.70
CA GLN A 856 2.75 -19.71 -3.36
C GLN A 856 1.39 -19.41 -2.70
N ALA A 857 0.39 -19.12 -3.52
CA ALA A 857 -0.96 -18.78 -3.09
C ALA A 857 -1.97 -19.04 -4.22
N TYR A 858 -3.24 -18.90 -3.89
CA TYR A 858 -4.38 -19.03 -4.78
C TYR A 858 -5.34 -17.87 -4.56
N GLU A 859 -5.96 -17.39 -5.62
CA GLU A 859 -7.04 -16.41 -5.53
C GLU A 859 -8.36 -17.04 -5.95
N ILE A 860 -9.34 -17.00 -5.05
CA ILE A 860 -10.70 -17.43 -5.34
C ILE A 860 -11.57 -16.23 -5.67
N PHE A 861 -12.39 -16.38 -6.71
CA PHE A 861 -13.42 -15.44 -7.10
C PHE A 861 -14.77 -16.13 -6.97
N ILE A 862 -15.72 -15.48 -6.30
CA ILE A 862 -17.12 -15.88 -6.25
C ILE A 862 -17.93 -14.70 -6.75
N ALA A 863 -18.83 -14.94 -7.71
CA ALA A 863 -19.65 -13.92 -8.34
C ALA A 863 -21.11 -14.35 -8.45
N ARG A 864 -22.01 -13.39 -8.65
CA ARG A 864 -23.41 -13.65 -8.99
C ARG A 864 -23.62 -13.95 -10.48
N ASP A 865 -22.64 -13.64 -11.33
CA ASP A 865 -22.69 -13.81 -12.77
C ASP A 865 -21.49 -14.61 -13.31
N SER A 866 -21.66 -15.24 -14.47
CA SER A 866 -20.64 -16.07 -15.11
C SER A 866 -19.44 -15.29 -15.65
N ASN A 867 -19.58 -13.98 -15.86
CA ASN A 867 -18.52 -13.11 -16.34
C ASN A 867 -17.67 -12.54 -15.20
N PHE A 868 -18.03 -12.83 -13.94
CA PHE A 868 -17.36 -12.32 -12.75
C PHE A 868 -17.33 -10.78 -12.69
N THR A 869 -18.43 -10.15 -13.11
CA THR A 869 -18.62 -8.69 -13.05
C THR A 869 -19.28 -8.25 -11.74
N GLN A 870 -20.13 -9.09 -11.16
CA GLN A 870 -20.78 -8.92 -9.86
C GLN A 870 -20.07 -9.79 -8.81
N LEU A 871 -18.89 -9.36 -8.41
CA LEU A 871 -18.07 -10.08 -7.44
C LEU A 871 -18.68 -10.00 -6.05
N VAL A 872 -18.91 -11.18 -5.48
CA VAL A 872 -19.36 -11.37 -4.11
C VAL A 872 -18.16 -11.47 -3.19
N LEU A 873 -17.11 -12.15 -3.65
CA LEU A 873 -15.88 -12.34 -2.92
C LEU A 873 -14.72 -12.46 -3.91
N ILE A 874 -13.62 -11.78 -3.59
CA ILE A 874 -12.30 -12.09 -4.10
C ILE A 874 -11.42 -12.29 -2.87
N GLN A 875 -10.61 -13.35 -2.85
CA GLN A 875 -9.72 -13.58 -1.72
C GLN A 875 -8.49 -14.38 -2.13
N THR A 876 -7.31 -13.92 -1.67
CA THR A 876 -6.04 -14.64 -1.82
C THR A 876 -5.75 -15.46 -0.56
N ILE A 877 -5.45 -16.75 -0.73
CA ILE A 877 -5.16 -17.70 0.37
C ILE A 877 -3.98 -18.63 0.02
N ASN A 878 -3.34 -19.22 1.02
CA ASN A 878 -2.21 -20.16 0.84
C ASN A 878 -2.61 -21.65 0.97
N LYS A 879 -3.90 -21.97 0.81
CA LYS A 879 -4.45 -23.32 0.91
C LYS A 879 -5.19 -23.70 -0.38
N THR A 880 -5.48 -24.99 -0.52
CA THR A 880 -6.22 -25.56 -1.66
C THR A 880 -7.71 -25.79 -1.37
N ASP A 881 -8.17 -25.29 -0.24
CA ASP A 881 -9.54 -25.32 0.21
C ASP A 881 -9.92 -23.97 0.84
N PHE A 882 -11.19 -23.63 0.74
CA PHE A 882 -11.74 -22.36 1.17
C PHE A 882 -13.11 -22.54 1.80
N THR A 883 -13.23 -22.08 3.04
CA THR A 883 -14.50 -21.95 3.75
C THR A 883 -14.90 -20.49 3.79
N LEU A 884 -16.10 -20.19 3.30
CA LEU A 884 -16.65 -18.85 3.26
C LEU A 884 -16.75 -18.22 4.66
N PRO A 885 -16.19 -17.01 4.87
CA PRO A 885 -16.24 -16.31 6.16
C PRO A 885 -17.64 -15.79 6.48
N THR A 886 -18.45 -15.51 5.46
CA THR A 886 -19.86 -15.08 5.57
C THR A 886 -20.79 -16.05 4.84
N PRO A 887 -22.02 -16.27 5.32
CA PRO A 887 -22.98 -17.13 4.64
C PRO A 887 -23.45 -16.44 3.36
N LEU A 888 -23.53 -17.21 2.27
CA LEU A 888 -24.13 -16.77 1.03
C LEU A 888 -25.65 -16.72 1.18
N SER A 889 -26.28 -15.68 0.63
CA SER A 889 -27.74 -15.64 0.51
C SER A 889 -28.21 -16.50 -0.67
N ASP A 890 -29.49 -16.86 -0.68
CA ASP A 890 -30.07 -17.69 -1.73
C ASP A 890 -29.80 -17.14 -3.15
N GLY A 891 -29.69 -18.05 -4.11
CA GLY A 891 -29.51 -17.75 -5.53
C GLY A 891 -28.30 -18.42 -6.18
N MET A 892 -28.07 -18.06 -7.45
CA MET A 892 -26.99 -18.58 -8.27
C MET A 892 -25.65 -17.91 -7.95
N TYR A 893 -24.58 -18.70 -7.99
CA TYR A 893 -23.20 -18.24 -7.86
C TYR A 893 -22.28 -18.94 -8.86
N TYR A 894 -21.20 -18.25 -9.20
CA TYR A 894 -20.11 -18.73 -10.05
C TYR A 894 -18.79 -18.63 -9.30
N VAL A 895 -17.94 -19.64 -9.42
CA VAL A 895 -16.63 -19.70 -8.78
C VAL A 895 -15.53 -20.03 -9.79
N ARG A 896 -14.40 -19.33 -9.69
CA ARG A 896 -13.15 -19.65 -10.39
C ARG A 896 -11.96 -19.36 -9.48
N VAL A 897 -10.84 -20.04 -9.72
CA VAL A 897 -9.63 -19.91 -8.90
C VAL A 897 -8.40 -19.78 -9.81
N ARG A 898 -7.42 -18.96 -9.44
CA ARG A 898 -6.09 -18.93 -10.09
C ARG A 898 -4.97 -19.15 -9.07
N ALA A 899 -3.79 -19.54 -9.52
CA ALA A 899 -2.61 -19.73 -8.68
C ALA A 899 -1.59 -18.60 -8.89
N TYR A 900 -0.78 -18.30 -7.88
CA TYR A 900 0.34 -17.36 -7.95
C TYR A 900 1.67 -18.11 -7.99
N ASN A 901 2.58 -17.70 -8.87
CA ASN A 901 3.91 -18.34 -8.98
C ASN A 901 4.83 -17.96 -7.79
N LYS A 902 6.07 -18.47 -7.81
CA LYS A 902 7.10 -18.16 -6.80
C LYS A 902 7.42 -16.67 -6.63
N ASP A 903 7.21 -15.89 -7.70
CA ASP A 903 7.47 -14.46 -7.76
C ASP A 903 6.17 -13.65 -7.49
N LEU A 904 5.11 -14.32 -7.03
CA LEU A 904 3.82 -13.76 -6.61
C LEU A 904 2.98 -13.14 -7.74
N TYR A 905 3.25 -13.47 -9.00
CA TYR A 905 2.45 -13.05 -10.16
C TYR A 905 1.29 -14.02 -10.45
N PRO A 906 0.10 -13.51 -10.83
CA PRO A 906 -1.08 -14.35 -11.07
C PRO A 906 -0.98 -15.18 -12.35
N GLY A 907 -1.34 -16.46 -12.25
CA GLY A 907 -1.48 -17.38 -13.38
C GLY A 907 -2.87 -17.38 -14.01
N LYS A 908 -3.11 -18.40 -14.83
CA LYS A 908 -4.39 -18.63 -15.51
C LYS A 908 -5.50 -19.00 -14.52
N PHE A 909 -6.73 -18.60 -14.86
CA PHE A 909 -7.92 -19.04 -14.13
C PHE A 909 -8.28 -20.50 -14.44
N SER A 910 -8.83 -21.18 -13.44
CA SER A 910 -9.54 -22.44 -13.57
C SER A 910 -10.73 -22.29 -14.52
N LYS A 911 -11.25 -23.41 -15.00
CA LYS A 911 -12.62 -23.44 -15.54
C LYS A 911 -13.59 -22.93 -14.47
N SER A 912 -14.56 -22.13 -14.88
CA SER A 912 -15.59 -21.62 -13.97
C SER A 912 -16.61 -22.71 -13.65
N TYR A 913 -17.13 -22.71 -12.42
CA TYR A 913 -18.17 -23.63 -11.97
C TYR A 913 -19.33 -22.86 -11.35
N SER A 914 -20.57 -23.28 -11.60
CA SER A 914 -21.78 -22.64 -11.05
C SER A 914 -22.48 -23.54 -10.03
N PHE A 915 -23.04 -22.95 -8.98
CA PHE A 915 -23.85 -23.63 -7.98
C PHE A 915 -24.98 -22.71 -7.46
N VAL A 916 -25.99 -23.31 -6.82
CA VAL A 916 -27.15 -22.61 -6.26
C VAL A 916 -27.17 -22.78 -4.75
N ILE A 917 -27.38 -21.68 -4.03
CA ILE A 917 -27.71 -21.69 -2.60
C ILE A 917 -29.22 -21.56 -2.45
N ASP A 918 -29.82 -22.47 -1.70
CA ASP A 918 -31.24 -22.48 -1.36
C ASP A 918 -31.41 -22.94 0.10
N THR A 919 -31.49 -21.98 1.00
CA THR A 919 -31.65 -22.19 2.45
C THR A 919 -33.10 -22.07 2.90
N THR A 920 -34.02 -21.76 1.99
CA THR A 920 -35.41 -21.45 2.32
C THR A 920 -36.27 -22.72 2.28
N PRO A 921 -36.79 -23.21 3.42
CA PRO A 921 -37.66 -24.38 3.42
C PRO A 921 -39.03 -24.08 2.80
N GLN A 922 -39.64 -25.11 2.19
CA GLN A 922 -41.02 -25.03 1.73
C GLN A 922 -42.02 -24.93 2.90
N PRO A 923 -43.24 -24.39 2.66
CA PRO A 923 -44.29 -24.35 3.67
C PRO A 923 -44.69 -25.75 4.18
N ALA A 924 -45.09 -25.84 5.45
CA ALA A 924 -45.54 -27.10 6.05
C ALA A 924 -46.80 -27.64 5.33
N PRO A 925 -46.83 -28.94 5.00
CA PRO A 925 -47.99 -29.55 4.35
C PRO A 925 -49.25 -29.46 5.23
N GLN A 926 -50.40 -29.20 4.62
CA GLN A 926 -51.67 -29.19 5.33
C GLN A 926 -52.28 -30.60 5.33
N LEU A 927 -52.68 -31.08 6.51
CA LEU A 927 -53.27 -32.41 6.67
C LEU A 927 -54.71 -32.43 6.16
N VAL A 928 -55.07 -33.48 5.42
CA VAL A 928 -56.39 -33.60 4.76
C VAL A 928 -57.21 -34.74 5.32
N SER A 929 -56.63 -35.95 5.43
CA SER A 929 -57.34 -37.13 5.90
C SER A 929 -56.40 -38.09 6.64
N PRO A 930 -56.80 -38.72 7.75
CA PRO A 930 -58.05 -38.50 8.51
C PRO A 930 -58.17 -37.06 9.03
N ALA A 931 -59.39 -36.52 9.04
CA ALA A 931 -59.64 -35.18 9.57
C ALA A 931 -59.38 -35.14 11.08
N ASP A 932 -59.10 -33.96 11.64
CA ASP A 932 -58.80 -33.85 13.07
C ASP A 932 -59.97 -34.32 13.95
N SER A 933 -59.63 -35.04 15.02
CA SER A 933 -60.55 -35.68 15.97
C SER A 933 -61.53 -36.68 15.33
N SER A 934 -61.23 -37.22 14.13
CA SER A 934 -62.10 -38.17 13.44
C SER A 934 -61.87 -39.62 13.88
N THR A 935 -62.69 -40.56 13.40
CA THR A 935 -62.43 -42.00 13.56
C THR A 935 -61.80 -42.58 12.30
N ALA A 936 -60.90 -43.55 12.43
CA ALA A 936 -60.21 -44.16 11.29
C ALA A 936 -60.11 -45.70 11.43
N PRO A 937 -59.98 -46.46 10.32
CA PRO A 937 -59.75 -47.91 10.39
C PRO A 937 -58.35 -48.20 10.96
N GLN A 938 -58.03 -49.45 11.33
CA GLN A 938 -56.69 -49.82 11.85
C GLN A 938 -55.52 -49.59 10.88
N ARG A 939 -55.78 -49.36 9.59
CA ARG A 939 -54.76 -49.03 8.58
C ARG A 939 -55.20 -47.79 7.79
N PRO A 940 -55.27 -46.61 8.42
CA PRO A 940 -55.72 -45.41 7.76
C PRO A 940 -54.82 -45.05 6.57
N THR A 941 -55.41 -44.42 5.56
CA THR A 941 -54.65 -43.73 4.52
C THR A 941 -54.53 -42.28 4.93
N LEU A 942 -53.30 -41.85 5.23
CA LEU A 942 -52.95 -40.48 5.55
C LEU A 942 -52.77 -39.70 4.24
N GLN A 943 -53.37 -38.53 4.13
CA GLN A 943 -53.32 -37.65 2.96
C GLN A 943 -53.10 -36.20 3.39
N TRP A 944 -52.27 -35.47 2.65
CA TRP A 944 -51.93 -34.07 2.88
C TRP A 944 -51.83 -33.32 1.54
N THR A 945 -51.70 -31.99 1.58
CA THR A 945 -51.52 -31.18 0.37
C THR A 945 -50.20 -31.49 -0.32
N SER A 946 -50.23 -31.66 -1.66
CA SER A 946 -49.00 -31.80 -2.44
C SER A 946 -48.27 -30.47 -2.53
N THR A 947 -46.96 -30.51 -2.28
CA THR A 947 -46.03 -29.40 -2.51
C THR A 947 -45.42 -29.49 -3.92
N ILE A 948 -44.99 -28.35 -4.46
CA ILE A 948 -44.48 -28.23 -5.84
C ILE A 948 -42.98 -28.59 -5.87
N GLY A 949 -42.56 -29.34 -6.89
CA GLY A 949 -41.16 -29.73 -7.11
C GLY A 949 -40.84 -31.16 -6.70
N ASP A 950 -39.55 -31.53 -6.77
CA ASP A 950 -39.06 -32.82 -6.27
C ASP A 950 -38.91 -32.73 -4.75
N VAL A 951 -39.78 -33.41 -4.03
CA VAL A 951 -39.89 -33.34 -2.57
C VAL A 951 -40.00 -34.73 -1.94
N GLU A 952 -39.60 -34.84 -0.68
CA GLU A 952 -39.77 -36.04 0.15
C GLU A 952 -40.49 -35.67 1.45
N TYR A 953 -41.58 -36.34 1.77
CA TYR A 953 -42.31 -36.14 3.02
C TYR A 953 -41.79 -37.06 4.11
N GLN A 954 -41.75 -36.58 5.35
CA GLN A 954 -41.64 -37.41 6.55
C GLN A 954 -42.97 -37.40 7.30
N ILE A 955 -43.43 -38.58 7.68
CA ILE A 955 -44.72 -38.79 8.33
C ILE A 955 -44.48 -39.49 9.67
N GLN A 956 -45.09 -38.97 10.73
CA GLN A 956 -45.11 -39.62 12.05
C GLN A 956 -46.54 -39.84 12.54
N VAL A 957 -46.80 -41.01 13.13
CA VAL A 957 -48.01 -41.33 13.89
C VAL A 957 -47.60 -41.89 15.24
N ALA A 958 -48.16 -41.37 16.33
CA ALA A 958 -47.88 -41.79 17.69
C ALA A 958 -49.15 -41.82 18.54
N ASN A 959 -49.21 -42.67 19.55
CA ASN A 959 -50.30 -42.68 20.56
C ASN A 959 -50.06 -41.66 21.68
N HIS A 960 -48.98 -40.88 21.58
CA HIS A 960 -48.61 -39.79 22.48
C HIS A 960 -48.39 -38.52 21.66
N SER A 961 -48.83 -37.38 22.20
CA SER A 961 -48.84 -36.09 21.49
C SER A 961 -47.45 -35.46 21.34
N ASP A 962 -46.45 -35.96 22.07
CA ASP A 962 -45.05 -35.55 22.02
C ASP A 962 -44.22 -36.27 20.95
N PHE A 963 -44.77 -37.33 20.34
CA PHE A 963 -44.10 -38.18 19.35
C PHE A 963 -42.78 -38.80 19.83
N SER A 964 -42.63 -39.06 21.14
CA SER A 964 -41.40 -39.60 21.73
C SER A 964 -41.07 -41.03 21.27
N ASN A 965 -42.07 -41.81 20.84
CA ASN A 965 -41.89 -43.11 20.18
C ASN A 965 -43.02 -43.37 19.16
N PRO A 966 -42.87 -42.93 17.90
CA PRO A 966 -43.93 -43.03 16.91
C PRO A 966 -44.12 -44.48 16.42
N GLU A 967 -45.36 -44.96 16.47
CA GLU A 967 -45.77 -46.28 15.97
C GLU A 967 -45.70 -46.39 14.44
N PHE A 968 -45.62 -45.25 13.76
CA PHE A 968 -45.33 -45.18 12.34
C PHE A 968 -44.42 -43.98 12.06
N ASN A 969 -43.25 -44.22 11.48
CA ASN A 969 -42.33 -43.18 11.02
C ASN A 969 -41.79 -43.60 9.65
N ALA A 970 -42.16 -42.88 8.60
CA ALA A 970 -41.82 -43.24 7.23
C ALA A 970 -41.54 -42.00 6.38
N THR A 971 -40.78 -42.19 5.30
CA THR A 971 -40.66 -41.19 4.22
C THR A 971 -41.43 -41.61 2.98
N ASN A 972 -41.89 -40.63 2.20
CA ASN A 972 -42.63 -40.88 0.97
C ASN A 972 -42.50 -39.72 -0.02
N LYS A 973 -42.54 -40.00 -1.33
CA LYS A 973 -42.57 -38.95 -2.37
C LYS A 973 -43.98 -38.51 -2.76
N LYS A 974 -45.00 -39.33 -2.47
CA LYS A 974 -46.40 -39.02 -2.77
C LYS A 974 -47.06 -38.34 -1.57
N ALA A 975 -48.03 -37.45 -1.82
CA ALA A 975 -48.79 -36.74 -0.79
C ALA A 975 -49.84 -37.61 -0.05
N SER A 976 -49.60 -38.93 0.00
CA SER A 976 -50.46 -39.90 0.68
C SER A 976 -49.70 -41.17 1.02
N ILE A 977 -49.90 -41.71 2.22
CA ILE A 977 -49.34 -43.02 2.63
C ILE A 977 -50.34 -43.82 3.45
N ARG A 978 -50.32 -45.15 3.30
CA ARG A 978 -51.09 -46.05 4.16
C ARG A 978 -50.21 -46.56 5.30
N THR A 979 -50.70 -46.50 6.53
CA THR A 979 -49.91 -46.89 7.71
C THR A 979 -49.74 -48.42 7.82
N SER A 980 -48.85 -48.82 8.75
CA SER A 980 -48.90 -50.12 9.42
C SER A 980 -50.21 -50.29 10.20
N THR A 981 -50.49 -51.51 10.67
CA THR A 981 -51.67 -51.79 11.50
C THR A 981 -51.53 -51.16 12.87
N LEU A 982 -52.46 -50.28 13.24
CA LEU A 982 -52.54 -49.59 14.52
C LEU A 982 -53.47 -50.35 15.51
N SER A 983 -53.23 -50.18 16.81
CA SER A 983 -54.05 -50.79 17.87
C SER A 983 -55.47 -50.19 17.89
N LYS A 984 -56.47 -51.05 18.14
CA LYS A 984 -57.86 -50.59 18.33
C LYS A 984 -58.02 -49.85 19.66
N ASN A 985 -59.14 -49.15 19.79
CA ASN A 985 -59.54 -48.40 20.98
C ASN A 985 -58.48 -47.41 21.48
N THR A 986 -57.67 -46.86 20.56
CA THR A 986 -56.55 -45.97 20.88
C THR A 986 -56.65 -44.69 20.05
N THR A 987 -56.39 -43.54 20.67
CA THR A 987 -56.24 -42.26 19.97
C THR A 987 -54.80 -42.11 19.49
N PHE A 988 -54.62 -41.75 18.22
CA PHE A 988 -53.33 -41.47 17.61
C PHE A 988 -53.27 -40.02 17.15
N TYR A 989 -52.06 -39.46 17.21
CA TYR A 989 -51.68 -38.15 16.72
C TYR A 989 -50.77 -38.33 15.51
N TRP A 990 -50.92 -37.49 14.49
CA TRP A 990 -50.08 -37.55 13.31
C TRP A 990 -49.69 -36.18 12.78
N ARG A 991 -48.50 -36.12 12.20
CA ARG A 991 -47.91 -34.91 11.61
C ARG A 991 -47.07 -35.25 10.39
N VAL A 992 -46.94 -34.30 9.49
CA VAL A 992 -46.16 -34.42 8.26
C VAL A 992 -45.26 -33.19 8.09
N ARG A 993 -44.04 -33.39 7.62
CA ARG A 993 -43.17 -32.31 7.12
C ARG A 993 -42.61 -32.68 5.76
N VAL A 994 -42.17 -31.69 4.98
CA VAL A 994 -41.63 -31.90 3.64
C VAL A 994 -40.16 -31.49 3.57
N LYS A 995 -39.35 -32.24 2.83
CA LYS A 995 -37.99 -31.91 2.44
C LYS A 995 -37.98 -31.51 0.98
N ASP A 996 -37.43 -30.36 0.66
CA ASP A 996 -37.23 -29.95 -0.72
C ASP A 996 -36.00 -30.60 -1.37
N LYS A 997 -35.76 -30.24 -2.64
CA LYS A 997 -34.63 -30.75 -3.44
C LYS A 997 -33.27 -30.27 -2.92
N ALA A 998 -33.19 -29.08 -2.33
CA ALA A 998 -31.96 -28.55 -1.73
C ALA A 998 -31.65 -29.23 -0.39
N GLY A 999 -32.66 -29.83 0.24
CA GLY A 999 -32.59 -30.60 1.46
C GLY A 999 -33.16 -29.90 2.68
N ASN A 1000 -33.85 -28.77 2.52
CA ASN A 1000 -34.48 -28.04 3.63
C ASN A 1000 -35.74 -28.76 4.09
N TRP A 1001 -35.85 -28.98 5.40
CA TRP A 1001 -37.09 -29.49 6.01
C TRP A 1001 -38.01 -28.33 6.38
N SER A 1002 -39.28 -28.43 6.01
CA SER A 1002 -40.32 -27.57 6.55
C SER A 1002 -40.48 -27.79 8.06
N GLU A 1003 -41.15 -26.84 8.70
CA GLU A 1003 -41.80 -27.10 9.99
C GLU A 1003 -42.75 -28.29 9.87
N TRP A 1004 -43.02 -28.93 11.01
CA TRP A 1004 -44.09 -29.94 11.07
C TRP A 1004 -45.45 -29.28 10.85
N SER A 1005 -46.35 -29.98 10.16
CA SER A 1005 -47.74 -29.60 10.07
C SER A 1005 -48.37 -29.43 11.47
N SER A 1006 -49.51 -28.74 11.53
CA SER A 1006 -50.40 -28.86 12.68
C SER A 1006 -50.70 -30.34 12.94
N VAL A 1007 -50.73 -30.73 14.21
CA VAL A 1007 -50.98 -32.12 14.61
C VAL A 1007 -52.48 -32.39 14.52
N PHE A 1008 -52.86 -33.42 13.76
CA PHE A 1008 -54.23 -33.95 13.78
C PHE A 1008 -54.27 -35.21 14.63
N SER A 1009 -55.44 -35.47 15.24
CA SER A 1009 -55.71 -36.69 15.99
C SER A 1009 -56.80 -37.54 15.33
N PHE A 1010 -56.77 -38.85 15.53
CA PHE A 1010 -57.87 -39.74 15.16
C PHE A 1010 -57.97 -40.95 16.10
N PHE A 1011 -59.19 -41.46 16.29
CA PHE A 1011 -59.46 -42.65 17.10
C PHE A 1011 -59.62 -43.90 16.22
N VAL A 1012 -58.85 -44.95 16.50
CA VAL A 1012 -58.94 -46.23 15.80
C VAL A 1012 -59.97 -47.13 16.48
N ARG A 1013 -61.06 -47.47 15.77
CA ARG A 1013 -62.13 -48.35 16.26
C ARG A 1013 -61.81 -49.84 16.12
#